data_AF-A0A0D6TPK9-F1
#
_entry.id   AF-A0A0D6TPK9-F1
#
_cell.length_a   1.000
_cell.length_b   1.000
_cell.length_c   1.000
_cell.angle_alpha   90.00
_cell.angle_beta   90.00
_cell.angle_gamma   90.00
#
_symmetry.space_group_name_H-M   'P 1'
#
loop_
_entity.id
_entity.type
_entity.pdbx_description
1 polymer ?
#
loop_
_entity_poly.entity_id
_entity_poly.type
_entity_poly.pdbx_seq_one_letter_code
_entity_poly.pdbx_strand_id
1 'polypeptide(L)'
;MITTDNKFFKQQWGLRLINAPEAWQLLNGGSQALNGNANEIAFGSPNIKIAVIDTGVETINNIPVSSGFKGLLTNGDSKFLKHVVSETSNGSFDFIDFISGPHGESVTGIASSKSQINGISSYDGSGVVGIAPNCSLYTLATGSGNASIIFKLLYAHALAGLEYTLATFSVYSAINSAYNFTVDGINFARLYKKIGTLNATERLNFFLNNSYVDIFNFSLQILQNASLASEHYSIAVFNEITSLGRNGRGCVIVVGAGNDGLDIEPTPNQFLNEMAASNKPLIVGAVSIDNGYNWLTGTPSPNTKRSSYSNFGTRIDICAPGGGGTVVGQEDNTIFTNTVNGAGELHSNSPLKLSLKTKINAVEFVPPNPDYYEYVVLEFDNVNGVYEGQKIVLGDFNNINSFEFYYVNGIVLSMNRIAISRMKKTTYASLIDSTMTGVRTVFEFVPLFTKITTAGTTSVIKVESVKGAYPYTTEEIFIGSLGDLSTGHVRKISTINSTTNEITLTRSVNSNVGDYVVFPRKTANVVATTATGNIVKEIKVDSIIGFFVGCSLLVQDSTDFYNVSVSAIDYSTKMLKLALPLTHLNNTTNPFTKIYLYGLGDITTDFNGTSAATPFVSGLAALILSANQNLSSSEVKHIIKESASSAATTSGAGIPGYVLNSDGYQHSSHYGTGLIDAHAAIQMALNWHVLPSIQKPVMKFFDNDSGTIVPVNQIVDSPDIWVKELIDTSVTLPTPSQPFNTLDTTTDQKIYVRVRNIGNRQSFKECDLKLFVSFTDDVNPNFPFPDKWFHNIDVANEDPIINSTLHNNSILIGIKEIPIIPANSEVIISFEWKNISDSWSSFWNVLNKKAYILAHIAPFDGTQTDISLTNIRNNKNLTCKPINVTHFNSFILGADGTKTKLPEDVYNLTANPIEVSKSFIFEISNILESRLNALKFTFIKKNRASGAIEQTVIYKKTGTSWGFDVAPTADWVKIEPVISITDSILSSPNYKNVSLNFILTIDETVLEVTYDVSI
;
A
#
# COMPACT_ATOMS: atom_id res chain seq x y z
N MET A 1 -22.68 12.13 23.67
CA MET A 1 -21.99 11.33 22.64
C MET A 1 -22.00 12.11 21.35
N ILE A 2 -20.85 12.27 20.71
CA ILE A 2 -20.79 12.83 19.37
C ILE A 2 -21.30 11.73 18.42
N THR A 3 -22.40 12.01 17.73
CA THR A 3 -22.98 11.13 16.69
C THR A 3 -23.01 11.92 15.40
N THR A 4 -22.80 11.25 14.28
CA THR A 4 -23.04 11.89 12.98
C THR A 4 -24.54 12.18 12.86
N ASP A 5 -24.93 13.27 12.20
CA ASP A 5 -26.31 13.56 11.81
C ASP A 5 -26.72 12.80 10.52
N ASN A 6 -25.91 11.82 10.12
CA ASN A 6 -26.23 10.90 9.04
C ASN A 6 -27.42 10.00 9.43
N LYS A 7 -28.49 10.04 8.63
CA LYS A 7 -29.74 9.29 8.85
C LYS A 7 -29.58 7.76 8.85
N PHE A 8 -28.51 7.23 8.23
CA PHE A 8 -28.17 5.81 8.18
C PHE A 8 -27.17 5.38 9.25
N PHE A 9 -26.70 6.30 10.10
CA PHE A 9 -25.66 5.98 11.09
C PHE A 9 -26.09 4.92 12.09
N LYS A 10 -27.38 4.89 12.46
CA LYS A 10 -27.91 3.80 13.29
C LYS A 10 -27.66 2.47 12.57
N GLN A 11 -27.96 2.37 11.28
CA GLN A 11 -27.88 1.14 10.46
C GLN A 11 -26.47 0.59 10.26
N GLN A 12 -25.44 1.36 10.57
CA GLN A 12 -24.06 0.94 10.43
C GLN A 12 -23.57 0.16 11.66
N TRP A 13 -24.10 -1.06 11.83
CA TRP A 13 -23.73 -1.96 12.93
C TRP A 13 -22.21 -2.15 13.05
N GLY A 14 -21.49 -2.21 11.93
CA GLY A 14 -20.04 -2.38 11.90
C GLY A 14 -19.30 -1.26 12.62
N LEU A 15 -19.72 0.01 12.45
CA LEU A 15 -19.09 1.15 13.15
C LEU A 15 -19.24 1.06 14.66
N ARG A 16 -20.43 0.68 15.14
CA ARG A 16 -20.71 0.52 16.57
C ARG A 16 -20.01 -0.69 17.15
N LEU A 17 -19.97 -1.79 16.40
CA LEU A 17 -19.30 -3.01 16.80
C LEU A 17 -17.81 -2.77 17.09
N ILE A 18 -17.16 -1.88 16.33
CA ILE A 18 -15.75 -1.55 16.53
C ILE A 18 -15.54 -0.32 17.43
N ASN A 19 -16.57 0.18 18.11
CA ASN A 19 -16.49 1.38 18.97
C ASN A 19 -15.96 2.65 18.26
N ALA A 20 -16.24 2.80 16.95
CA ALA A 20 -15.85 4.00 16.20
C ALA A 20 -16.44 5.31 16.76
N PRO A 21 -17.72 5.36 17.20
CA PRO A 21 -18.30 6.59 17.74
C PRO A 21 -17.60 7.08 19.03
N GLU A 22 -17.11 6.16 19.85
CA GLU A 22 -16.35 6.44 21.06
C GLU A 22 -14.92 6.89 20.72
N ALA A 23 -14.31 6.34 19.67
CA ALA A 23 -13.02 6.81 19.15
C ALA A 23 -13.11 8.25 18.62
N TRP A 24 -14.17 8.56 17.87
CA TRP A 24 -14.48 9.90 17.37
C TRP A 24 -14.64 10.94 18.47
N GLN A 25 -15.25 10.56 19.59
CA GLN A 25 -15.39 11.42 20.76
C GLN A 25 -14.04 11.81 21.38
N LEU A 26 -13.05 10.92 21.35
CA LEU A 26 -11.71 11.23 21.85
C LEU A 26 -11.01 12.29 20.99
N LEU A 27 -11.17 12.22 19.66
CA LEU A 27 -10.50 13.11 18.72
C LEU A 27 -11.11 14.53 18.66
N ASN A 28 -12.42 14.67 18.87
CA ASN A 28 -13.19 15.89 18.58
C ASN A 28 -13.69 16.65 19.83
N GLY A 29 -12.86 16.79 20.88
CA GLY A 29 -13.23 17.57 22.08
C GLY A 29 -13.37 16.78 23.39
N GLY A 30 -12.85 15.56 23.46
CA GLY A 30 -12.45 14.96 24.74
C GLY A 30 -11.29 15.74 25.38
N SER A 31 -10.81 15.32 26.56
CA SER A 31 -9.73 15.98 27.32
C SER A 31 -8.35 16.03 26.61
N GLN A 32 -8.24 15.57 25.36
CA GLN A 32 -7.01 15.41 24.56
C GLN A 32 -7.22 15.81 23.08
N ALA A 33 -8.05 16.82 22.79
CA ALA A 33 -8.44 17.23 21.43
C ALA A 33 -7.25 17.70 20.54
N LEU A 34 -7.28 17.35 19.24
CA LEU A 34 -6.13 17.56 18.34
C LEU A 34 -6.27 18.65 17.26
N ASN A 35 -7.45 19.14 16.85
CA ASN A 35 -7.60 20.33 15.99
C ASN A 35 -9.07 20.70 15.70
N GLY A 36 -9.35 22.00 15.59
CA GLY A 36 -10.59 22.56 15.00
C GLY A 36 -11.53 23.25 16.00
N ASN A 37 -12.23 24.31 15.58
CA ASN A 37 -13.24 25.00 16.39
C ASN A 37 -14.22 23.99 17.00
N ALA A 38 -14.72 24.25 18.22
CA ALA A 38 -15.69 23.38 18.91
C ALA A 38 -16.98 23.03 18.10
N ASN A 39 -17.21 23.71 16.97
CA ASN A 39 -18.34 23.55 16.07
C ASN A 39 -18.00 22.81 14.75
N GLU A 40 -16.73 22.45 14.53
CA GLU A 40 -16.24 21.71 13.35
C GLU A 40 -16.04 20.25 13.75
N ILE A 41 -17.12 19.47 13.80
CA ILE A 41 -17.04 18.05 14.14
C ILE A 41 -16.47 17.29 12.94
N ALA A 42 -15.19 16.96 12.98
CA ALA A 42 -14.52 16.27 11.88
C ALA A 42 -13.70 15.09 12.37
N PHE A 43 -14.14 13.89 11.99
CA PHE A 43 -13.55 12.65 12.48
C PHE A 43 -12.37 12.23 11.59
N GLY A 44 -11.17 12.42 12.12
CA GLY A 44 -9.90 12.20 11.43
C GLY A 44 -9.22 13.50 10.98
N SER A 45 -7.95 13.38 10.60
CA SER A 45 -7.13 14.50 10.13
C SER A 45 -7.23 14.61 8.61
N PRO A 46 -7.44 15.83 8.07
CA PRO A 46 -7.52 16.05 6.63
C PRO A 46 -6.17 15.94 5.92
N ASN A 47 -5.07 15.84 6.68
CA ASN A 47 -3.74 15.62 6.13
C ASN A 47 -3.44 14.14 5.86
N ILE A 48 -4.24 13.22 6.42
CA ILE A 48 -4.05 11.77 6.23
C ILE A 48 -4.74 11.32 4.95
N LYS A 49 -3.99 10.62 4.10
CA LYS A 49 -4.43 10.17 2.78
C LYS A 49 -4.55 8.64 2.72
N ILE A 50 -5.70 8.14 2.27
CA ILE A 50 -5.96 6.71 2.08
C ILE A 50 -6.04 6.43 0.57
N ALA A 51 -5.16 5.56 0.07
CA ALA A 51 -5.25 5.01 -1.29
C ALA A 51 -6.01 3.69 -1.30
N VAL A 52 -7.08 3.63 -2.08
CA VAL A 52 -7.83 2.41 -2.37
C VAL A 52 -7.40 1.87 -3.73
N ILE A 53 -6.71 0.72 -3.72
CA ILE A 53 -6.23 0.05 -4.93
C ILE A 53 -7.25 -1.03 -5.30
N ASP A 54 -8.19 -0.69 -6.19
CA ASP A 54 -9.37 -1.51 -6.46
C ASP A 54 -9.87 -1.32 -7.91
N THR A 55 -11.17 -1.43 -8.14
CA THR A 55 -11.89 -1.21 -9.39
C THR A 55 -12.16 0.27 -9.68
N GLY A 56 -11.82 1.17 -8.75
CA GLY A 56 -11.95 2.62 -8.88
C GLY A 56 -13.17 3.21 -8.18
N VAL A 57 -13.32 4.53 -8.28
CA VAL A 57 -14.50 5.30 -7.89
C VAL A 57 -15.02 6.01 -9.12
N GLU A 58 -16.34 6.06 -9.29
CA GLU A 58 -16.89 6.73 -10.46
C GLU A 58 -16.61 8.24 -10.42
N THR A 59 -16.10 8.77 -11.53
CA THR A 59 -15.83 10.21 -11.71
C THR A 59 -16.48 10.76 -12.99
N ILE A 60 -16.69 12.08 -13.05
CA ILE A 60 -16.98 12.83 -14.27
C ILE A 60 -16.07 14.08 -14.23
N ASN A 61 -15.23 14.27 -15.26
CA ASN A 61 -14.23 15.35 -15.31
C ASN A 61 -13.35 15.40 -14.03
N ASN A 62 -12.87 14.24 -13.57
CA ASN A 62 -12.10 14.06 -12.31
C ASN A 62 -12.82 14.46 -11.01
N ILE A 63 -14.13 14.72 -11.04
CA ILE A 63 -14.93 14.96 -9.84
C ILE A 63 -15.66 13.66 -9.51
N PRO A 64 -15.55 13.11 -8.28
CA PRO A 64 -16.26 11.90 -7.91
C PRO A 64 -17.76 12.14 -8.02
N VAL A 65 -18.49 11.14 -8.53
CA VAL A 65 -19.93 11.30 -8.75
C VAL A 65 -20.68 11.10 -7.42
N SER A 66 -20.27 10.18 -6.55
CA SER A 66 -20.90 9.96 -5.23
C SER A 66 -20.73 11.15 -4.27
N SER A 67 -21.82 11.59 -3.64
CA SER A 67 -21.87 12.70 -2.68
C SER A 67 -21.00 12.45 -1.45
N GLY A 68 -20.83 11.20 -1.03
CA GLY A 68 -19.95 10.81 0.07
C GLY A 68 -18.48 11.16 -0.14
N PHE A 69 -18.07 11.43 -1.39
CA PHE A 69 -16.69 11.78 -1.75
C PHE A 69 -16.54 13.20 -2.29
N LYS A 70 -17.65 13.95 -2.44
CA LYS A 70 -17.64 15.32 -2.95
C LYS A 70 -17.31 16.35 -1.86
N GLY A 71 -16.82 17.50 -2.33
CA GLY A 71 -16.61 18.68 -1.51
C GLY A 71 -15.28 18.70 -0.78
N LEU A 72 -15.20 19.60 0.21
CA LEU A 72 -13.97 19.91 0.92
C LEU A 72 -13.89 19.19 2.28
N LEU A 73 -12.66 18.96 2.73
CA LEU A 73 -12.27 18.57 4.07
C LEU A 73 -12.21 19.80 5.00
N THR A 74 -11.98 19.60 6.30
CA THR A 74 -11.92 20.73 7.25
C THR A 74 -10.79 21.73 7.02
N ASN A 75 -9.71 21.32 6.37
CA ASN A 75 -8.62 22.22 6.00
C ASN A 75 -8.89 22.97 4.68
N GLY A 76 -10.04 22.74 4.03
CA GLY A 76 -10.39 23.32 2.74
C GLY A 76 -9.87 22.55 1.52
N ASP A 77 -9.12 21.46 1.71
CA ASP A 77 -8.65 20.61 0.60
C ASP A 77 -9.79 19.75 0.05
N SER A 78 -9.65 19.30 -1.20
CA SER A 78 -10.60 18.35 -1.79
C SER A 78 -10.60 17.03 -1.03
N LYS A 79 -11.80 16.49 -0.75
CA LYS A 79 -11.98 15.15 -0.18
C LYS A 79 -11.36 14.07 -1.06
N PHE A 80 -11.52 14.22 -2.37
CA PHE A 80 -11.11 13.25 -3.37
C PHE A 80 -9.97 13.82 -4.19
N LEU A 81 -8.82 13.16 -4.13
CA LEU A 81 -7.57 13.59 -4.72
C LEU A 81 -7.21 12.60 -5.84
N LYS A 82 -7.68 12.92 -7.06
CA LYS A 82 -7.31 12.36 -8.39
C LYS A 82 -7.48 10.84 -8.60
N HIS A 83 -7.82 10.47 -9.85
CA HIS A 83 -8.09 9.11 -10.33
C HIS A 83 -7.11 8.73 -11.47
N VAL A 84 -6.53 7.52 -11.47
CA VAL A 84 -5.68 7.00 -12.57
C VAL A 84 -6.13 5.59 -12.98
N VAL A 85 -5.92 5.24 -14.25
CA VAL A 85 -6.90 4.64 -15.16
C VAL A 85 -6.50 3.27 -15.75
N SER A 86 -7.53 2.54 -16.21
CA SER A 86 -7.57 1.29 -16.95
C SER A 86 -6.45 1.08 -17.97
N GLU A 87 -5.90 -0.14 -17.93
CA GLU A 87 -5.14 -0.76 -19.01
C GLU A 87 -6.02 -0.86 -20.27
N THR A 88 -5.55 -0.35 -21.41
CA THR A 88 -6.09 -0.70 -22.72
C THR A 88 -5.57 -2.08 -23.13
N SER A 89 -6.25 -2.80 -24.03
CA SER A 89 -5.85 -4.15 -24.49
C SER A 89 -4.43 -4.25 -25.07
N ASN A 90 -3.77 -3.13 -25.33
CA ASN A 90 -2.39 -3.02 -25.79
C ASN A 90 -1.39 -2.62 -24.68
N GLY A 91 -1.79 -2.53 -23.40
CA GLY A 91 -0.90 -2.19 -22.28
C GLY A 91 -0.51 -0.71 -22.20
N SER A 92 -1.30 0.18 -22.83
CA SER A 92 -1.20 1.63 -22.64
C SER A 92 -2.14 2.08 -21.52
N PHE A 93 -1.90 3.29 -20.99
CA PHE A 93 -2.76 3.94 -20.00
C PHE A 93 -3.37 5.15 -20.67
N ASP A 94 -4.68 5.32 -20.55
CA ASP A 94 -5.31 6.61 -20.82
C ASP A 94 -5.57 7.32 -19.50
N PHE A 95 -5.89 8.61 -19.49
CA PHE A 95 -6.65 9.18 -18.38
C PHE A 95 -8.10 9.19 -18.86
N ILE A 96 -8.88 8.16 -18.50
CA ILE A 96 -10.30 8.13 -18.86
C ILE A 96 -11.10 8.72 -17.71
N ASP A 97 -11.92 9.71 -18.05
CA ASP A 97 -12.80 10.41 -17.11
C ASP A 97 -13.84 9.48 -16.46
N PHE A 98 -14.00 8.24 -16.96
CA PHE A 98 -15.07 7.32 -16.58
C PHE A 98 -14.58 5.87 -16.38
N ILE A 99 -14.41 5.46 -15.12
CA ILE A 99 -14.43 4.05 -14.72
C ILE A 99 -15.38 3.95 -13.53
N SER A 100 -16.46 3.20 -13.68
CA SER A 100 -17.36 2.86 -12.57
C SER A 100 -16.90 1.52 -11.99
N GLY A 101 -16.54 1.51 -10.70
CA GLY A 101 -16.08 0.35 -9.95
C GLY A 101 -16.91 0.18 -8.69
N PRO A 102 -18.07 -0.52 -8.73
CA PRO A 102 -18.97 -0.60 -7.57
C PRO A 102 -18.31 -1.22 -6.34
N HIS A 103 -17.33 -2.11 -6.55
CA HIS A 103 -16.54 -2.69 -5.48
C HIS A 103 -15.60 -1.62 -4.85
N GLY A 104 -14.86 -0.85 -5.65
CA GLY A 104 -13.94 0.18 -5.17
C GLY A 104 -14.66 1.36 -4.52
N GLU A 105 -15.82 1.74 -5.05
CA GLU A 105 -16.74 2.70 -4.45
C GLU A 105 -17.16 2.28 -3.04
N SER A 106 -17.55 1.02 -2.90
CA SER A 106 -17.98 0.42 -1.63
C SER A 106 -16.85 0.37 -0.61
N VAL A 107 -15.64 -0.03 -1.02
CA VAL A 107 -14.44 -0.04 -0.18
C VAL A 107 -14.09 1.38 0.30
N THR A 108 -14.10 2.33 -0.63
CA THR A 108 -13.80 3.74 -0.36
C THR A 108 -14.84 4.35 0.59
N GLY A 109 -16.11 3.97 0.42
CA GLY A 109 -17.24 4.42 1.22
C GLY A 109 -17.08 4.06 2.69
N ILE A 110 -16.75 2.80 2.97
CA ILE A 110 -16.49 2.31 4.33
C ILE A 110 -15.31 3.05 4.93
N ALA A 111 -14.18 3.14 4.22
CA ALA A 111 -12.96 3.73 4.78
C ALA A 111 -13.14 5.20 5.19
N SER A 112 -13.75 6.00 4.31
CA SER A 112 -13.69 7.46 4.45
C SER A 112 -14.83 8.22 3.79
N SER A 113 -16.04 7.66 3.58
CA SER A 113 -17.16 8.50 3.16
C SER A 113 -17.41 9.65 4.14
N LYS A 114 -17.66 10.87 3.63
CA LYS A 114 -17.86 12.08 4.41
C LYS A 114 -19.10 11.96 5.32
N SER A 115 -19.04 12.59 6.50
CA SER A 115 -20.19 12.74 7.39
C SER A 115 -20.89 14.08 7.14
N GLN A 116 -22.20 14.13 7.38
CA GLN A 116 -22.92 15.39 7.51
C GLN A 116 -22.39 16.17 8.73
N ILE A 117 -22.38 17.50 8.64
CA ILE A 117 -21.93 18.42 9.71
C ILE A 117 -22.92 19.59 9.76
N ASN A 118 -23.60 19.76 10.90
CA ASN A 118 -24.49 20.90 11.13
C ASN A 118 -23.74 22.24 10.96
N GLY A 119 -24.29 23.14 10.13
CA GLY A 119 -23.76 24.50 9.92
C GLY A 119 -22.74 24.65 8.79
N ILE A 120 -22.31 23.57 8.15
CA ILE A 120 -21.51 23.62 6.92
C ILE A 120 -22.38 23.15 5.75
N SER A 121 -22.65 24.03 4.80
CA SER A 121 -23.54 23.82 3.65
C SER A 121 -23.01 22.84 2.58
N SER A 122 -22.10 21.92 2.92
CA SER A 122 -21.31 21.13 1.96
C SER A 122 -21.59 19.62 1.97
N TYR A 123 -22.64 19.15 2.65
CA TYR A 123 -23.16 17.79 2.54
C TYR A 123 -24.69 17.84 2.41
N ASP A 124 -25.22 17.23 1.37
CA ASP A 124 -26.64 17.25 0.97
C ASP A 124 -27.46 16.10 1.58
N GLY A 125 -26.86 15.25 2.42
CA GLY A 125 -27.60 14.23 3.18
C GLY A 125 -27.77 12.88 2.48
N SER A 126 -27.07 12.61 1.37
CA SER A 126 -27.13 11.30 0.69
C SER A 126 -25.88 10.44 0.96
N GLY A 127 -26.07 9.15 1.27
CA GLY A 127 -24.99 8.20 1.53
C GLY A 127 -24.78 7.76 2.98
N VAL A 128 -23.74 6.96 3.20
CA VAL A 128 -23.27 6.50 4.53
C VAL A 128 -22.06 7.29 5.01
N VAL A 129 -21.83 7.36 6.33
CA VAL A 129 -20.56 7.84 6.88
C VAL A 129 -19.52 6.70 6.89
N GLY A 130 -18.25 7.01 6.61
CA GLY A 130 -17.12 6.08 6.74
C GLY A 130 -16.45 6.13 8.11
N ILE A 131 -15.42 5.31 8.35
CA ILE A 131 -14.70 5.27 9.64
C ILE A 131 -13.91 6.57 9.87
N ALA A 132 -13.21 7.07 8.85
CA ALA A 132 -12.38 8.28 8.92
C ALA A 132 -12.87 9.36 7.93
N PRO A 133 -14.06 9.94 8.14
CA PRO A 133 -14.77 10.78 7.17
C PRO A 133 -14.04 12.08 6.82
N ASN A 134 -13.07 12.53 7.59
CA ASN A 134 -12.30 13.75 7.32
C ASN A 134 -10.92 13.49 6.69
N CYS A 135 -10.56 12.26 6.33
CA CYS A 135 -9.30 11.96 5.61
C CYS A 135 -9.45 12.13 4.09
N SER A 136 -8.37 12.42 3.35
CA SER A 136 -8.45 12.47 1.87
C SER A 136 -8.39 11.07 1.26
N LEU A 137 -8.98 10.93 0.06
CA LEU A 137 -9.04 9.68 -0.69
C LEU A 137 -8.25 9.77 -2.00
N TYR A 138 -7.43 8.76 -2.26
CA TYR A 138 -6.85 8.43 -3.57
C TYR A 138 -7.47 7.11 -4.04
N THR A 139 -7.83 7.02 -5.31
CA THR A 139 -8.31 5.73 -5.86
C THR A 139 -7.56 5.38 -7.13
N LEU A 140 -7.18 4.11 -7.22
CA LEU A 140 -6.60 3.53 -8.42
C LEU A 140 -7.58 2.50 -8.97
N ALA A 141 -8.04 2.72 -10.20
CA ALA A 141 -8.94 1.80 -10.90
C ALA A 141 -8.13 0.82 -11.76
N THR A 142 -8.33 -0.47 -11.52
CA THR A 142 -7.66 -1.52 -12.28
C THR A 142 -8.66 -2.48 -12.89
N GLY A 143 -8.41 -2.90 -14.14
CA GLY A 143 -9.22 -3.93 -14.80
C GLY A 143 -9.05 -5.31 -14.16
N SER A 144 -9.97 -6.23 -14.45
CA SER A 144 -10.02 -7.59 -13.88
C SER A 144 -9.00 -8.58 -14.46
N GLY A 145 -7.93 -8.13 -15.14
CA GLY A 145 -6.97 -8.98 -15.86
C GLY A 145 -5.74 -9.38 -15.05
N ASN A 146 -5.16 -10.55 -15.36
CA ASN A 146 -3.94 -11.10 -14.72
C ASN A 146 -2.66 -10.28 -15.00
N ALA A 147 -2.65 -9.44 -16.04
CA ALA A 147 -1.54 -8.52 -16.32
C ALA A 147 -1.36 -7.42 -15.24
N SER A 148 -2.24 -7.33 -14.23
CA SER A 148 -2.40 -6.15 -13.37
C SER A 148 -1.64 -6.09 -12.04
N ILE A 149 -1.09 -7.20 -11.50
CA ILE A 149 -0.52 -7.17 -10.12
C ILE A 149 0.75 -6.34 -10.00
N ILE A 150 1.71 -6.58 -10.89
CA ILE A 150 2.99 -5.86 -10.88
C ILE A 150 2.70 -4.35 -10.94
N PHE A 151 1.84 -3.93 -11.88
CA PHE A 151 1.46 -2.52 -12.01
C PHE A 151 0.78 -1.93 -10.78
N LYS A 152 -0.15 -2.65 -10.14
CA LYS A 152 -0.78 -2.21 -8.88
C LYS A 152 0.29 -1.89 -7.83
N LEU A 153 1.29 -2.76 -7.74
CA LEU A 153 2.42 -2.60 -6.83
C LEU A 153 3.34 -1.44 -7.25
N LEU A 154 3.63 -1.27 -8.56
CA LEU A 154 4.42 -0.12 -9.06
C LEU A 154 3.75 1.22 -8.73
N TYR A 155 2.44 1.32 -8.94
CA TYR A 155 1.68 2.54 -8.63
C TYR A 155 1.59 2.78 -7.13
N ALA A 156 1.39 1.74 -6.32
CA ALA A 156 1.46 1.88 -4.87
C ALA A 156 2.82 2.43 -4.42
N HIS A 157 3.91 1.94 -5.00
CA HIS A 157 5.26 2.44 -4.72
C HIS A 157 5.41 3.93 -5.09
N ALA A 158 4.91 4.32 -6.26
CA ALA A 158 4.94 5.71 -6.71
C ALA A 158 4.07 6.63 -5.83
N LEU A 159 2.88 6.18 -5.43
CA LEU A 159 1.97 6.91 -4.54
C LEU A 159 2.54 7.05 -3.11
N ALA A 160 3.42 6.14 -2.69
CA ALA A 160 4.16 6.26 -1.43
C ALA A 160 5.27 7.33 -1.48
N GLY A 161 5.50 7.94 -2.64
CA GLY A 161 6.50 8.97 -2.85
C GLY A 161 7.91 8.48 -3.05
N LEU A 162 8.05 7.20 -3.35
CA LEU A 162 9.33 6.58 -3.59
C LEU A 162 9.64 6.69 -5.08
N GLU A 163 10.63 7.52 -5.41
CA GLU A 163 11.14 7.63 -6.78
C GLU A 163 11.61 6.24 -7.26
N TYR A 164 11.24 5.89 -8.49
CA TYR A 164 11.63 4.63 -9.11
C TYR A 164 13.13 4.67 -9.43
N THR A 165 13.99 4.22 -8.50
CA THR A 165 15.42 4.06 -8.76
C THR A 165 15.69 2.66 -9.29
N LEU A 166 16.58 2.52 -10.28
CA LEU A 166 17.01 1.23 -10.81
C LEU A 166 17.65 0.30 -9.77
N ALA A 167 17.84 0.74 -8.53
CA ALA A 167 18.17 -0.12 -7.39
C ALA A 167 17.06 -1.14 -7.05
N THR A 168 15.78 -0.83 -7.29
CA THR A 168 14.70 -1.84 -7.27
C THR A 168 15.02 -2.98 -8.24
N PHE A 169 15.59 -2.67 -9.42
CA PHE A 169 16.05 -3.65 -10.42
C PHE A 169 17.20 -4.54 -9.93
N SER A 170 18.07 -4.06 -9.04
CA SER A 170 19.14 -4.88 -8.44
C SER A 170 18.63 -5.86 -7.38
N VAL A 171 17.60 -5.47 -6.61
CA VAL A 171 16.83 -6.39 -5.77
C VAL A 171 16.12 -7.44 -6.64
N TYR A 172 15.55 -7.03 -7.79
CA TYR A 172 14.95 -7.95 -8.76
C TYR A 172 15.97 -8.88 -9.43
N SER A 173 17.18 -8.41 -9.74
CA SER A 173 18.30 -9.21 -10.26
C SER A 173 18.79 -10.24 -9.22
N ALA A 174 18.86 -9.86 -7.95
CA ALA A 174 19.20 -10.76 -6.85
C ALA A 174 18.12 -11.83 -6.63
N ILE A 175 16.84 -11.47 -6.74
CA ILE A 175 15.72 -12.43 -6.71
C ILE A 175 15.74 -13.34 -7.96
N ASN A 176 16.02 -12.81 -9.15
CA ASN A 176 16.19 -13.59 -10.39
C ASN A 176 17.30 -14.65 -10.25
N SER A 177 18.42 -14.24 -9.66
CA SER A 177 19.62 -15.06 -9.50
C SER A 177 19.48 -16.10 -8.39
N ALA A 178 18.70 -15.81 -7.34
CA ALA A 178 18.46 -16.74 -6.23
C ALA A 178 17.39 -17.81 -6.54
N TYR A 179 16.52 -17.58 -7.53
CA TYR A 179 15.32 -18.41 -7.75
C TYR A 179 15.08 -18.84 -9.21
N ASN A 180 16.04 -18.66 -10.13
CA ASN A 180 16.03 -19.18 -11.52
C ASN A 180 14.79 -18.83 -12.36
N PHE A 181 14.41 -17.55 -12.41
CA PHE A 181 13.26 -17.09 -13.20
C PHE A 181 13.62 -16.76 -14.67
N THR A 182 12.68 -17.05 -15.57
CA THR A 182 12.74 -16.78 -17.04
C THR A 182 11.97 -15.51 -17.43
N VAL A 183 11.85 -14.52 -16.55
CA VAL A 183 11.26 -13.22 -16.91
C VAL A 183 12.38 -12.26 -17.32
N ASP A 184 12.39 -11.93 -18.60
CA ASP A 184 13.37 -11.06 -19.23
C ASP A 184 13.23 -9.63 -18.65
N GLY A 185 14.20 -9.16 -17.86
CA GLY A 185 14.19 -7.81 -17.28
C GLY A 185 13.99 -6.68 -18.32
N ILE A 186 14.27 -6.99 -19.58
CA ILE A 186 14.02 -6.17 -20.77
C ILE A 186 12.51 -5.85 -20.96
N ASN A 187 11.60 -6.78 -20.66
CA ASN A 187 10.16 -6.55 -20.81
C ASN A 187 9.60 -5.59 -19.76
N PHE A 188 10.14 -5.61 -18.53
CA PHE A 188 9.80 -4.67 -17.47
C PHE A 188 10.30 -3.25 -17.77
N ALA A 189 11.54 -3.12 -18.28
CA ALA A 189 12.08 -1.84 -18.74
C ALA A 189 11.30 -1.26 -19.95
N ARG A 190 10.80 -2.12 -20.85
CA ARG A 190 9.90 -1.71 -21.95
C ARG A 190 8.52 -1.26 -21.47
N LEU A 191 7.97 -1.91 -20.45
CA LEU A 191 6.72 -1.55 -19.78
C LEU A 191 6.83 -0.16 -19.13
N TYR A 192 7.96 0.09 -18.44
CA TYR A 192 8.35 1.41 -17.94
C TYR A 192 8.47 2.45 -19.06
N LYS A 193 9.10 2.11 -20.19
CA LYS A 193 9.20 3.02 -21.35
C LYS A 193 7.84 3.38 -21.96
N LYS A 194 6.84 2.51 -21.80
CA LYS A 194 5.45 2.70 -22.27
C LYS A 194 4.58 3.53 -21.30
N ILE A 195 4.76 3.38 -19.98
CA ILE A 195 4.33 4.40 -18.99
C ILE A 195 5.09 5.72 -19.25
N GLY A 196 6.35 5.58 -19.66
CA GLY A 196 7.32 6.55 -20.13
C GLY A 196 6.89 7.41 -21.33
N THR A 197 5.86 7.00 -22.07
CA THR A 197 5.32 7.73 -23.23
C THR A 197 4.09 8.57 -22.92
N LEU A 198 3.55 8.53 -21.69
CA LEU A 198 2.57 9.52 -21.22
C LEU A 198 3.23 10.90 -21.15
N ASN A 199 2.55 11.98 -21.54
CA ASN A 199 3.16 13.32 -21.61
C ASN A 199 3.92 13.64 -20.32
N ALA A 200 5.24 13.86 -20.43
CA ALA A 200 6.13 14.07 -19.29
C ALA A 200 5.68 15.23 -18.38
N THR A 201 4.97 16.21 -18.95
CA THR A 201 4.33 17.33 -18.25
C THR A 201 3.20 16.90 -17.32
N GLU A 202 2.37 15.92 -17.70
CA GLU A 202 1.25 15.43 -16.86
C GLU A 202 1.75 14.55 -15.71
N ARG A 203 2.83 13.79 -15.94
CA ARG A 203 3.54 13.03 -14.90
C ARG A 203 4.26 13.94 -13.92
N LEU A 204 5.00 14.92 -14.42
CA LEU A 204 5.67 15.92 -13.59
C LEU A 204 4.66 16.72 -12.76
N ASN A 205 3.55 17.17 -13.36
CA ASN A 205 2.46 17.82 -12.63
C ASN A 205 1.74 16.87 -11.66
N PHE A 206 1.68 15.57 -11.92
CA PHE A 206 1.10 14.60 -10.99
C PHE A 206 1.96 14.43 -9.74
N PHE A 207 3.27 14.23 -9.91
CA PHE A 207 4.19 14.00 -8.80
C PHE A 207 4.57 15.27 -8.04
N LEU A 208 4.64 16.44 -8.71
CA LEU A 208 4.96 17.71 -8.06
C LEU A 208 3.78 18.35 -7.30
N ASN A 209 2.53 18.06 -7.71
CA ASN A 209 1.35 18.72 -7.12
C ASN A 209 0.57 17.85 -6.12
N ASN A 210 0.92 16.58 -5.91
CA ASN A 210 0.21 15.68 -4.97
C ASN A 210 1.13 15.28 -3.82
N SER A 211 0.66 15.38 -2.57
CA SER A 211 1.37 14.80 -1.42
C SER A 211 1.18 13.28 -1.38
N TYR A 212 2.21 12.57 -0.93
CA TYR A 212 2.26 11.10 -0.87
C TYR A 212 1.20 10.49 0.06
N VAL A 213 0.85 9.23 -0.22
CA VAL A 213 -0.19 8.47 0.49
C VAL A 213 0.31 7.91 1.82
N ASP A 214 -0.54 7.89 2.84
CA ASP A 214 -0.22 7.33 4.16
C ASP A 214 -0.61 5.86 4.32
N ILE A 215 -1.75 5.47 3.74
CA ILE A 215 -2.38 4.17 3.95
C ILE A 215 -2.80 3.58 2.61
N PHE A 216 -2.47 2.31 2.37
CA PHE A 216 -2.92 1.54 1.22
C PHE A 216 -3.94 0.47 1.63
N ASN A 217 -5.06 0.45 0.93
CA ASN A 217 -6.08 -0.58 1.03
C ASN A 217 -6.05 -1.45 -0.25
N PHE A 218 -5.80 -2.74 -0.07
CA PHE A 218 -5.87 -3.77 -1.10
C PHE A 218 -6.99 -4.75 -0.74
N SER A 219 -8.23 -4.36 -1.02
CA SER A 219 -9.42 -5.23 -0.90
C SER A 219 -9.51 -6.23 -2.06
N LEU A 220 -8.39 -6.92 -2.34
CA LEU A 220 -8.22 -7.79 -3.48
C LEU A 220 -7.71 -9.15 -3.02
N GLN A 221 -8.23 -10.20 -3.64
CA GLN A 221 -7.63 -11.52 -3.59
C GLN A 221 -7.03 -11.85 -4.96
N ILE A 222 -5.75 -12.20 -4.97
CA ILE A 222 -5.05 -12.64 -6.18
C ILE A 222 -4.67 -14.09 -5.98
N LEU A 223 -5.39 -14.97 -6.68
CA LEU A 223 -5.16 -16.41 -6.66
C LEU A 223 -3.85 -16.75 -7.36
N GLN A 224 -3.13 -17.72 -6.78
CA GLN A 224 -1.90 -18.26 -7.32
C GLN A 224 -2.09 -18.69 -8.79
N ASN A 225 -1.50 -17.94 -9.71
CA ASN A 225 -1.23 -18.46 -11.06
C ASN A 225 0.13 -19.13 -11.02
N ALA A 226 0.39 -20.09 -11.92
CA ALA A 226 1.55 -21.01 -11.89
C ALA A 226 2.97 -20.38 -11.90
N SER A 227 3.15 -19.07 -11.65
CA SER A 227 4.44 -18.38 -11.54
C SER A 227 4.60 -17.70 -10.18
N LEU A 228 5.55 -18.17 -9.34
CA LEU A 228 5.97 -17.60 -8.04
C LEU A 228 6.45 -16.12 -8.07
N ALA A 229 6.37 -15.44 -9.21
CA ALA A 229 6.94 -14.12 -9.41
C ALA A 229 6.17 -13.02 -8.66
N SER A 230 4.83 -13.08 -8.65
CA SER A 230 3.93 -12.09 -8.05
C SER A 230 3.99 -12.01 -6.52
N GLU A 231 4.18 -13.14 -5.84
CA GLU A 231 4.43 -13.19 -4.39
C GLU A 231 5.70 -12.40 -4.04
N HIS A 232 6.78 -12.62 -4.79
CA HIS A 232 8.06 -11.91 -4.60
C HIS A 232 7.95 -10.40 -4.88
N TYR A 233 7.21 -9.99 -5.91
CA TYR A 233 6.95 -8.57 -6.17
C TYR A 233 6.21 -7.91 -5.01
N SER A 234 5.18 -8.59 -4.46
CA SER A 234 4.41 -8.09 -3.32
C SER A 234 5.30 -7.92 -2.09
N ILE A 235 6.17 -8.90 -1.80
CA ILE A 235 7.14 -8.82 -0.71
C ILE A 235 8.08 -7.63 -0.89
N ALA A 236 8.70 -7.48 -2.06
CA ALA A 236 9.67 -6.41 -2.32
C ALA A 236 9.05 -5.02 -2.18
N VAL A 237 7.92 -4.78 -2.85
CA VAL A 237 7.24 -3.47 -2.83
C VAL A 237 6.69 -3.15 -1.45
N PHE A 238 6.09 -4.12 -0.75
CA PHE A 238 5.59 -3.89 0.60
C PHE A 238 6.71 -3.60 1.58
N ASN A 239 7.86 -4.29 1.48
CA ASN A 239 9.03 -3.98 2.31
C ASN A 239 9.50 -2.53 2.10
N GLU A 240 9.48 -2.01 0.86
CA GLU A 240 9.90 -0.64 0.59
C GLU A 240 8.88 0.39 1.09
N ILE A 241 7.61 0.24 0.72
CA ILE A 241 6.54 1.17 1.10
C ILE A 241 6.39 1.24 2.63
N THR A 242 6.41 0.09 3.32
CA THR A 242 6.30 0.04 4.79
C THR A 242 7.58 0.50 5.51
N SER A 243 8.71 0.64 4.80
CA SER A 243 9.97 1.10 5.38
C SER A 243 10.29 2.57 5.09
N LEU A 244 9.95 3.05 3.89
CA LEU A 244 10.47 4.30 3.33
C LEU A 244 9.36 5.33 3.06
N GLY A 245 8.12 4.88 2.85
CA GLY A 245 6.98 5.78 2.68
C GLY A 245 6.79 6.67 3.91
N ARG A 246 5.99 7.74 3.78
CA ARG A 246 5.75 8.71 4.88
C ARG A 246 7.05 9.21 5.54
N ASN A 247 8.02 9.64 4.73
CA ASN A 247 9.33 10.12 5.17
C ASN A 247 10.13 9.09 5.98
N GLY A 248 10.00 7.80 5.66
CA GLY A 248 10.63 6.70 6.39
C GLY A 248 9.85 6.15 7.57
N ARG A 249 8.70 6.72 7.93
CA ARG A 249 7.78 6.14 8.92
C ARG A 249 7.05 4.91 8.38
N GLY A 250 7.10 4.69 7.08
CA GLY A 250 6.40 3.62 6.39
C GLY A 250 4.92 3.93 6.19
N CYS A 251 4.39 3.66 5.00
CA CYS A 251 2.95 3.64 4.80
C CYS A 251 2.34 2.39 5.45
N VAL A 252 1.10 2.48 5.94
CA VAL A 252 0.35 1.32 6.44
C VAL A 252 -0.26 0.59 5.25
N ILE A 253 -0.11 -0.73 5.17
CA ILE A 253 -0.72 -1.54 4.11
C ILE A 253 -1.72 -2.49 4.74
N VAL A 254 -2.93 -2.56 4.16
CA VAL A 254 -4.01 -3.43 4.61
C VAL A 254 -4.48 -4.29 3.45
N VAL A 255 -4.55 -5.60 3.64
CA VAL A 255 -4.87 -6.61 2.62
C VAL A 255 -6.00 -7.51 3.12
N GLY A 256 -7.00 -7.77 2.28
CA GLY A 256 -8.04 -8.76 2.60
C GLY A 256 -7.52 -10.20 2.54
N ALA A 257 -7.92 -11.06 3.48
CA ALA A 257 -7.48 -12.45 3.51
C ALA A 257 -7.99 -13.29 2.32
N GLY A 258 -9.12 -12.91 1.73
CA GLY A 258 -9.79 -13.65 0.65
C GLY A 258 -11.07 -14.36 1.10
N ASN A 259 -11.84 -14.84 0.13
CA ASN A 259 -13.25 -15.21 0.30
C ASN A 259 -13.57 -16.68 -0.07
N ASP A 260 -12.59 -17.59 -0.09
CA ASP A 260 -12.81 -19.00 -0.46
C ASP A 260 -13.20 -19.90 0.72
N GLY A 261 -13.09 -19.41 1.95
CA GLY A 261 -13.31 -20.19 3.16
C GLY A 261 -12.24 -21.27 3.36
N LEU A 262 -11.02 -21.03 2.86
CA LEU A 262 -9.90 -21.95 2.90
C LEU A 262 -8.76 -21.41 3.78
N ASP A 263 -7.80 -22.28 4.10
CA ASP A 263 -6.54 -21.82 4.68
C ASP A 263 -5.81 -20.93 3.65
N ILE A 264 -5.35 -19.76 4.08
CA ILE A 264 -4.63 -18.78 3.27
C ILE A 264 -3.21 -19.24 2.96
N GLU A 265 -2.66 -20.16 3.74
CA GLU A 265 -1.38 -20.83 3.51
C GLU A 265 -1.57 -22.35 3.61
N PRO A 266 -2.24 -22.99 2.63
CA PRO A 266 -2.58 -24.42 2.69
C PRO A 266 -1.35 -25.33 2.81
N THR A 267 -0.21 -24.91 2.29
CA THR A 267 1.09 -25.53 2.54
C THR A 267 2.14 -24.44 2.77
N PRO A 268 3.24 -24.72 3.50
CA PRO A 268 4.26 -23.71 3.79
C PRO A 268 4.79 -23.02 2.54
N ASN A 269 4.77 -21.69 2.51
CA ASN A 269 5.15 -20.84 1.39
C ASN A 269 4.27 -20.96 0.12
N GLN A 270 3.06 -21.51 0.24
CA GLN A 270 2.07 -21.48 -0.84
C GLN A 270 0.91 -20.60 -0.40
N PHE A 271 0.77 -19.41 -0.99
CA PHE A 271 -0.24 -18.44 -0.56
C PHE A 271 -1.45 -18.41 -1.48
N LEU A 272 -2.64 -18.55 -0.91
CA LEU A 272 -3.89 -18.44 -1.65
C LEU A 272 -4.20 -17.01 -2.11
N ASN A 273 -3.67 -16.02 -1.36
CA ASN A 273 -3.63 -14.62 -1.76
C ASN A 273 -2.17 -14.15 -1.83
N GLU A 274 -1.65 -13.88 -3.02
CA GLU A 274 -0.25 -13.48 -3.23
C GLU A 274 0.09 -12.16 -2.54
N MET A 275 -0.89 -11.27 -2.35
CA MET A 275 -0.73 -10.02 -1.60
C MET A 275 -0.57 -10.26 -0.09
N ALA A 276 -0.98 -11.43 0.39
CA ALA A 276 -0.80 -11.84 1.77
C ALA A 276 0.50 -12.64 1.99
N ALA A 277 1.35 -12.80 0.97
CA ALA A 277 2.63 -13.52 1.08
C ALA A 277 3.66 -12.80 1.96
N SER A 278 3.61 -11.46 2.01
CA SER A 278 4.43 -10.65 2.91
C SER A 278 3.83 -10.58 4.31
N ASN A 279 4.67 -10.49 5.35
CA ASN A 279 4.24 -10.22 6.73
C ASN A 279 4.10 -8.71 7.03
N LYS A 280 4.47 -7.84 6.09
CA LYS A 280 4.38 -6.37 6.23
C LYS A 280 2.94 -5.82 6.27
N PRO A 281 1.99 -6.24 5.40
CA PRO A 281 0.62 -5.74 5.47
C PRO A 281 -0.11 -6.28 6.70
N LEU A 282 -1.18 -5.59 7.12
CA LEU A 282 -2.23 -6.14 7.98
C LEU A 282 -3.14 -7.05 7.14
N ILE A 283 -3.11 -8.36 7.39
CA ILE A 283 -3.97 -9.34 6.71
C ILE A 283 -5.30 -9.47 7.47
N VAL A 284 -6.40 -9.09 6.82
CA VAL A 284 -7.71 -8.89 7.46
C VAL A 284 -8.70 -10.01 7.13
N GLY A 285 -9.13 -10.74 8.16
CA GLY A 285 -10.27 -11.66 8.09
C GLY A 285 -11.62 -10.94 8.29
N ALA A 286 -12.71 -11.59 7.91
CA ALA A 286 -14.06 -11.06 8.04
C ALA A 286 -14.87 -11.76 9.13
N VAL A 287 -15.64 -10.97 9.89
CA VAL A 287 -16.65 -11.46 10.84
C VAL A 287 -18.07 -11.00 10.51
N SER A 288 -19.03 -11.77 10.99
CA SER A 288 -20.46 -11.46 11.03
C SER A 288 -20.96 -11.46 12.48
N ILE A 289 -22.10 -10.80 12.71
CA ILE A 289 -22.84 -10.90 13.97
C ILE A 289 -23.96 -11.93 13.84
N ASP A 290 -24.35 -12.54 14.96
CA ASP A 290 -25.53 -13.38 15.05
C ASP A 290 -26.81 -12.53 14.87
N ASN A 291 -27.79 -13.03 14.10
CA ASN A 291 -29.09 -12.38 13.89
C ASN A 291 -29.85 -12.14 15.21
N GLY A 292 -29.47 -12.79 16.32
CA GLY A 292 -29.95 -12.59 17.69
C GLY A 292 -29.63 -11.26 18.37
N TYR A 293 -28.65 -10.50 17.86
CA TYR A 293 -28.02 -9.40 18.61
C TYR A 293 -28.68 -8.03 18.40
N ASN A 294 -29.24 -7.46 19.47
CA ASN A 294 -29.76 -6.09 19.48
C ASN A 294 -28.66 -5.09 19.90
N TRP A 295 -28.00 -4.50 18.91
CA TRP A 295 -26.90 -3.57 19.11
C TRP A 295 -27.33 -2.19 19.64
N LEU A 296 -28.64 -1.86 19.61
CA LEU A 296 -29.17 -0.61 20.21
C LEU A 296 -29.24 -0.67 21.73
N THR A 297 -29.41 -1.87 22.31
CA THR A 297 -29.64 -2.04 23.76
C THR A 297 -28.39 -2.44 24.54
N GLY A 298 -27.23 -2.57 23.87
CA GLY A 298 -25.94 -2.75 24.54
C GLY A 298 -25.79 -4.04 25.36
N THR A 299 -26.42 -5.14 24.95
CA THR A 299 -26.23 -6.45 25.60
C THR A 299 -24.75 -6.87 25.56
N PRO A 300 -24.22 -7.57 26.58
CA PRO A 300 -22.80 -7.86 26.69
C PRO A 300 -22.36 -8.82 25.59
N SER A 301 -21.36 -8.40 24.82
CA SER A 301 -20.66 -9.09 23.75
C SER A 301 -21.55 -9.64 22.62
N PRO A 302 -21.61 -8.99 21.44
CA PRO A 302 -22.16 -9.64 20.26
C PRO A 302 -21.40 -10.94 20.05
N ASN A 303 -22.11 -12.05 19.91
CA ASN A 303 -21.51 -13.30 19.48
C ASN A 303 -21.06 -13.14 18.02
N THR A 304 -19.88 -12.58 17.80
CA THR A 304 -19.30 -12.52 16.46
C THR A 304 -18.69 -13.86 16.11
N LYS A 305 -18.82 -14.23 14.84
CA LYS A 305 -18.31 -15.46 14.26
C LYS A 305 -17.55 -15.14 12.99
N ARG A 306 -16.54 -15.95 12.66
CA ARG A 306 -15.86 -15.87 11.36
C ARG A 306 -16.92 -16.01 10.28
N SER A 307 -16.96 -15.10 9.32
CA SER A 307 -17.82 -15.24 8.15
C SER A 307 -17.40 -16.50 7.39
N SER A 308 -18.34 -17.35 6.98
CA SER A 308 -18.01 -18.68 6.43
C SER A 308 -17.07 -18.64 5.23
N TYR A 309 -17.22 -17.62 4.38
CA TYR A 309 -16.37 -17.36 3.21
C TYR A 309 -14.96 -16.85 3.58
N SER A 310 -14.72 -16.28 4.76
CA SER A 310 -13.43 -15.65 5.05
C SER A 310 -12.33 -16.69 5.07
N ASN A 311 -11.26 -16.50 4.29
CA ASN A 311 -10.07 -17.33 4.45
C ASN A 311 -9.55 -17.23 5.90
N PHE A 312 -8.91 -18.30 6.36
CA PHE A 312 -8.38 -18.46 7.72
C PHE A 312 -6.93 -18.94 7.65
N GLY A 313 -6.26 -19.13 8.77
CA GLY A 313 -4.89 -19.62 8.85
C GLY A 313 -4.03 -18.79 9.80
N THR A 314 -2.80 -19.23 10.04
CA THR A 314 -1.86 -18.55 10.97
C THR A 314 -1.43 -17.16 10.48
N ARG A 315 -1.64 -16.84 9.19
CA ARG A 315 -1.30 -15.53 8.62
C ARG A 315 -2.34 -14.43 8.86
N ILE A 316 -3.53 -14.75 9.37
CA ILE A 316 -4.54 -13.72 9.67
C ILE A 316 -4.02 -12.84 10.80
N ASP A 317 -3.85 -11.54 10.59
CA ASP A 317 -3.37 -10.64 11.64
C ASP A 317 -4.50 -10.19 12.57
N ILE A 318 -5.66 -9.92 11.99
CA ILE A 318 -6.79 -9.25 12.64
C ILE A 318 -8.09 -9.60 11.91
N CYS A 319 -9.24 -9.39 12.55
CA CYS A 319 -10.53 -9.42 11.87
C CYS A 319 -11.35 -8.14 12.06
N ALA A 320 -12.24 -7.89 11.11
CA ALA A 320 -13.11 -6.71 11.10
C ALA A 320 -14.50 -7.05 10.52
N PRO A 321 -15.52 -6.18 10.70
CA PRO A 321 -16.85 -6.42 10.18
C PRO A 321 -16.84 -6.62 8.67
N GLY A 322 -17.21 -7.81 8.19
CA GLY A 322 -17.26 -8.13 6.77
C GLY A 322 -18.65 -8.57 6.28
N GLY A 323 -19.56 -8.89 7.20
CA GLY A 323 -20.93 -9.26 6.90
C GLY A 323 -21.20 -10.76 6.74
N GLY A 324 -22.45 -11.09 6.47
CA GLY A 324 -22.99 -12.46 6.47
C GLY A 324 -22.57 -13.35 5.29
N GLY A 325 -22.45 -14.67 5.53
CA GLY A 325 -22.21 -15.71 4.52
C GLY A 325 -23.41 -16.63 4.30
N THR A 326 -23.24 -17.74 3.57
CA THR A 326 -24.28 -18.74 3.20
C THR A 326 -24.80 -19.63 4.35
N VAL A 327 -24.58 -19.22 5.61
CA VAL A 327 -24.93 -20.01 6.78
C VAL A 327 -26.23 -19.49 7.38
N VAL A 328 -27.23 -20.37 7.43
CA VAL A 328 -28.56 -20.13 8.03
C VAL A 328 -28.42 -19.47 9.41
N GLY A 329 -29.00 -18.28 9.58
CA GLY A 329 -28.95 -17.48 10.81
C GLY A 329 -27.89 -16.38 10.85
N GLN A 330 -27.13 -16.18 9.76
CA GLN A 330 -26.13 -15.09 9.62
C GLN A 330 -26.30 -14.26 8.35
N GLU A 331 -27.34 -14.55 7.55
CA GLU A 331 -27.45 -14.08 6.16
C GLU A 331 -27.86 -12.61 6.00
N ASP A 332 -28.23 -11.92 7.08
CA ASP A 332 -28.88 -10.60 7.02
C ASP A 332 -27.99 -9.41 7.42
N ASN A 333 -26.76 -9.64 7.92
CA ASN A 333 -25.89 -8.57 8.43
C ASN A 333 -24.94 -8.04 7.35
N THR A 334 -25.48 -7.44 6.31
CA THR A 334 -24.69 -6.81 5.24
C THR A 334 -24.14 -5.45 5.67
N ILE A 335 -23.09 -4.97 4.98
CA ILE A 335 -22.52 -3.65 5.23
C ILE A 335 -23.19 -2.63 4.33
N PHE A 336 -23.73 -1.57 4.95
CA PHE A 336 -24.21 -0.40 4.23
C PHE A 336 -23.01 0.43 3.76
N THR A 337 -22.92 0.67 2.46
CA THR A 337 -21.84 1.48 1.89
C THR A 337 -22.32 2.33 0.72
N ASN A 338 -21.54 3.31 0.29
CA ASN A 338 -21.86 4.11 -0.87
C ASN A 338 -21.84 3.23 -2.12
N THR A 339 -22.72 3.52 -3.07
CA THR A 339 -22.65 2.94 -4.42
C THR A 339 -22.55 4.05 -5.47
N VAL A 340 -22.49 3.63 -6.73
CA VAL A 340 -22.37 4.47 -7.92
C VAL A 340 -23.56 5.44 -8.00
N ASN A 341 -23.29 6.75 -8.12
CA ASN A 341 -24.34 7.79 -8.13
C ASN A 341 -25.35 7.58 -9.28
N GLY A 342 -26.62 7.87 -8.98
CA GLY A 342 -27.71 7.90 -9.95
C GLY A 342 -28.42 6.56 -10.06
N ALA A 343 -28.15 5.65 -9.12
CA ALA A 343 -28.90 4.42 -8.92
C ALA A 343 -30.17 4.62 -8.04
N GLY A 344 -30.54 5.89 -7.75
CA GLY A 344 -31.59 6.39 -6.82
C GLY A 344 -30.98 7.02 -5.54
N GLU A 345 -31.75 7.39 -4.52
CA GLU A 345 -31.23 7.63 -3.15
C GLU A 345 -32.11 6.87 -2.14
N LEU A 346 -31.51 6.35 -1.06
CA LEU A 346 -32.28 6.07 0.15
C LEU A 346 -32.55 7.41 0.85
N HIS A 347 -33.77 7.93 0.76
CA HIS A 347 -34.18 9.12 1.51
C HIS A 347 -34.83 8.67 2.84
N SER A 348 -34.60 9.39 3.95
CA SER A 348 -35.25 9.11 5.25
C SER A 348 -36.76 9.39 5.27
N ASN A 349 -37.21 10.09 4.24
CA ASN A 349 -38.59 10.13 3.83
C ASN A 349 -38.55 9.70 2.38
N SER A 350 -38.57 8.39 2.09
CA SER A 350 -38.68 7.94 0.71
C SER A 350 -39.70 8.83 0.01
N PRO A 351 -39.29 9.45 -1.11
CA PRO A 351 -40.14 10.42 -1.74
C PRO A 351 -41.48 9.77 -2.15
N LEU A 352 -41.50 8.45 -2.37
CA LEU A 352 -42.71 7.64 -2.54
C LEU A 352 -43.12 7.02 -1.21
N LYS A 353 -43.53 7.85 -0.25
CA LYS A 353 -44.13 7.36 0.99
C LYS A 353 -45.57 6.96 0.72
N LEU A 354 -45.87 5.66 0.80
CA LEU A 354 -47.24 5.18 0.70
C LEU A 354 -47.77 4.83 2.07
N SER A 355 -49.02 5.17 2.33
CA SER A 355 -49.69 4.74 3.55
C SER A 355 -50.31 3.37 3.31
N LEU A 356 -49.85 2.38 4.06
CA LEU A 356 -50.50 1.08 4.07
C LEU A 356 -51.92 1.24 4.62
N LYS A 357 -52.90 0.76 3.86
CA LYS A 357 -54.29 0.62 4.32
C LYS A 357 -54.46 -0.67 5.10
N THR A 358 -54.08 -1.81 4.51
CA THR A 358 -54.27 -3.12 5.13
C THR A 358 -53.42 -4.21 4.46
N LYS A 359 -53.17 -5.28 5.20
CA LYS A 359 -52.73 -6.57 4.65
C LYS A 359 -53.91 -7.29 4.00
N ILE A 360 -53.66 -7.94 2.87
CA ILE A 360 -54.63 -8.72 2.10
C ILE A 360 -54.20 -10.18 2.14
N ASN A 361 -55.10 -11.07 2.58
CA ASN A 361 -54.86 -12.52 2.70
C ASN A 361 -55.18 -13.30 1.40
N ALA A 362 -55.31 -12.61 0.27
CA ALA A 362 -55.68 -13.22 -1.00
C ALA A 362 -54.45 -13.67 -1.80
N VAL A 363 -54.53 -14.86 -2.42
CA VAL A 363 -53.52 -15.40 -3.33
C VAL A 363 -53.76 -14.82 -4.73
N GLU A 364 -53.64 -13.51 -4.89
CA GLU A 364 -53.77 -12.84 -6.20
C GLU A 364 -52.54 -13.09 -7.09
N PHE A 365 -51.42 -13.52 -6.49
CA PHE A 365 -50.17 -13.82 -7.17
C PHE A 365 -49.66 -15.20 -6.76
N VAL A 366 -49.20 -16.00 -7.72
CA VAL A 366 -48.57 -17.30 -7.47
C VAL A 366 -47.06 -17.11 -7.40
N PRO A 367 -46.40 -17.46 -6.28
CA PRO A 367 -44.96 -17.27 -6.15
C PRO A 367 -44.16 -18.28 -6.98
N PRO A 368 -42.93 -17.92 -7.41
CA PRO A 368 -42.01 -18.84 -8.07
C PRO A 368 -41.62 -20.02 -7.18
N ASN A 369 -41.41 -19.76 -5.88
CA ASN A 369 -41.05 -20.79 -4.91
C ASN A 369 -41.58 -20.47 -3.49
N PRO A 370 -42.76 -20.99 -3.10
CA PRO A 370 -43.40 -20.69 -1.81
C PRO A 370 -42.66 -21.28 -0.61
N ASP A 371 -41.69 -22.17 -0.79
CA ASP A 371 -40.95 -22.78 0.32
C ASP A 371 -39.91 -21.84 0.91
N TYR A 372 -39.27 -21.01 0.07
CA TYR A 372 -38.17 -20.12 0.47
C TYR A 372 -38.59 -18.68 0.75
N TYR A 373 -39.75 -18.24 0.25
CA TYR A 373 -40.17 -16.84 0.33
C TYR A 373 -41.50 -16.67 1.07
N GLU A 374 -41.56 -15.64 1.92
CA GLU A 374 -42.79 -15.14 2.54
C GLU A 374 -43.40 -14.10 1.59
N TYR A 375 -44.68 -14.28 1.25
CA TYR A 375 -45.42 -13.39 0.36
C TYR A 375 -46.53 -12.68 1.10
N VAL A 376 -46.67 -11.39 0.84
CA VAL A 376 -47.72 -10.58 1.41
C VAL A 376 -48.30 -9.68 0.34
N VAL A 377 -49.63 -9.66 0.23
CA VAL A 377 -50.32 -8.64 -0.57
C VAL A 377 -50.73 -7.52 0.36
N LEU A 378 -50.43 -6.30 -0.03
CA LEU A 378 -50.65 -5.09 0.75
C LEU A 378 -51.44 -4.09 -0.07
N GLU A 379 -52.43 -3.46 0.54
CA GLU A 379 -53.25 -2.43 -0.09
C GLU A 379 -52.83 -1.04 0.41
N PHE A 380 -52.73 -0.08 -0.49
CA PHE A 380 -52.24 1.28 -0.24
C PHE A 380 -53.28 2.36 -0.60
N ASP A 381 -53.00 3.58 -0.16
CA ASP A 381 -53.72 4.78 -0.62
C ASP A 381 -53.63 4.99 -2.14
N ASN A 382 -52.45 4.77 -2.72
CA ASN A 382 -52.18 4.75 -4.16
C ASN A 382 -50.98 3.82 -4.45
N VAL A 383 -50.63 3.62 -5.72
CA VAL A 383 -49.43 2.85 -6.13
C VAL A 383 -48.62 3.59 -7.22
N ASN A 384 -48.72 4.91 -7.25
CA ASN A 384 -48.04 5.73 -8.25
C ASN A 384 -46.52 5.68 -8.04
N GLY A 385 -45.75 5.52 -9.13
CA GLY A 385 -44.30 5.39 -9.05
C GLY A 385 -43.81 4.04 -8.50
N VAL A 386 -44.73 3.08 -8.29
CA VAL A 386 -44.38 1.71 -7.91
C VAL A 386 -44.27 0.82 -9.14
N TYR A 387 -43.22 0.00 -9.17
CA TYR A 387 -42.97 -0.93 -10.26
C TYR A 387 -42.59 -2.33 -9.74
N GLU A 388 -42.93 -3.38 -10.47
CA GLU A 388 -42.46 -4.73 -10.14
C GLU A 388 -40.93 -4.78 -10.13
N GLY A 389 -40.37 -5.58 -9.22
CA GLY A 389 -38.94 -5.71 -8.93
C GLY A 389 -38.31 -4.55 -8.15
N GLN A 390 -39.08 -3.51 -7.81
CA GLN A 390 -38.61 -2.45 -6.93
C GLN A 390 -38.35 -2.99 -5.52
N LYS A 391 -37.22 -2.58 -4.92
CA LYS A 391 -36.92 -2.86 -3.51
C LYS A 391 -37.67 -1.85 -2.64
N ILE A 392 -38.27 -2.34 -1.57
CA ILE A 392 -39.01 -1.53 -0.61
C ILE A 392 -38.49 -1.79 0.80
N VAL A 393 -38.69 -0.81 1.67
CA VAL A 393 -38.28 -0.82 3.07
C VAL A 393 -39.53 -0.67 3.92
N LEU A 394 -39.72 -1.58 4.86
CA LEU A 394 -40.79 -1.54 5.86
C LEU A 394 -40.16 -1.24 7.21
N GLY A 395 -40.58 -0.18 7.90
CA GLY A 395 -40.11 0.09 9.25
C GLY A 395 -40.17 1.55 9.70
N ASP A 396 -39.75 1.80 10.93
CA ASP A 396 -39.56 3.13 11.52
C ASP A 396 -38.07 3.51 11.51
N PHE A 397 -37.72 4.59 10.81
CA PHE A 397 -36.34 5.13 10.66
C PHE A 397 -35.66 5.46 11.98
N ASN A 398 -36.44 5.59 13.04
CA ASN A 398 -35.95 5.85 14.37
C ASN A 398 -35.63 4.58 15.17
N ASN A 399 -36.13 3.42 14.73
CA ASN A 399 -36.01 2.11 15.38
C ASN A 399 -35.41 1.05 14.45
N ILE A 400 -34.12 0.73 14.63
CA ILE A 400 -33.41 -0.19 13.73
C ILE A 400 -34.02 -1.59 13.65
N ASN A 401 -34.63 -2.06 14.73
CA ASN A 401 -35.13 -3.44 14.80
C ASN A 401 -36.49 -3.58 14.09
N SER A 402 -37.00 -2.49 13.54
CA SER A 402 -38.28 -2.45 12.82
C SER A 402 -38.11 -2.46 11.30
N PHE A 403 -36.89 -2.67 10.78
CA PHE A 403 -36.62 -2.59 9.34
C PHE A 403 -36.49 -3.91 8.62
N GLU A 404 -37.27 -4.07 7.56
CA GLU A 404 -37.20 -5.22 6.66
C GLU A 404 -37.29 -4.79 5.20
N PHE A 405 -36.44 -5.40 4.36
CA PHE A 405 -36.44 -5.18 2.92
C PHE A 405 -37.31 -6.22 2.23
N TYR A 406 -38.11 -5.77 1.26
CA TYR A 406 -38.95 -6.62 0.44
C TYR A 406 -38.78 -6.26 -1.04
N TYR A 407 -39.20 -7.19 -1.90
CA TYR A 407 -39.30 -7.00 -3.33
C TYR A 407 -40.76 -6.89 -3.74
N VAL A 408 -41.09 -5.94 -4.60
CA VAL A 408 -42.39 -5.94 -5.29
C VAL A 408 -42.39 -7.03 -6.35
N ASN A 409 -43.31 -7.99 -6.28
CA ASN A 409 -43.45 -9.06 -7.28
C ASN A 409 -44.63 -8.85 -8.23
N GLY A 410 -45.57 -7.99 -7.85
CA GLY A 410 -46.81 -7.80 -8.58
C GLY A 410 -47.54 -6.55 -8.14
N ILE A 411 -48.25 -5.91 -9.06
CA ILE A 411 -49.02 -4.69 -8.79
C ILE A 411 -50.40 -4.82 -9.43
N VAL A 412 -51.46 -4.55 -8.63
CA VAL A 412 -52.83 -4.45 -9.11
C VAL A 412 -53.26 -2.99 -9.01
N LEU A 413 -53.01 -2.23 -10.09
CA LEU A 413 -53.26 -0.78 -10.17
C LEU A 413 -54.72 -0.41 -9.83
N SER A 414 -55.68 -1.21 -10.28
CA SER A 414 -57.11 -0.93 -10.05
C SER A 414 -57.54 -1.03 -8.59
N MET A 415 -56.75 -1.69 -7.74
CA MET A 415 -57.04 -1.91 -6.33
C MET A 415 -56.00 -1.26 -5.40
N ASN A 416 -55.00 -0.57 -5.97
CA ASN A 416 -53.83 -0.07 -5.23
C ASN A 416 -53.16 -1.16 -4.38
N ARG A 417 -53.06 -2.38 -4.91
CA ARG A 417 -52.43 -3.51 -4.22
C ARG A 417 -51.07 -3.81 -4.78
N ILE A 418 -50.17 -4.21 -3.89
CA ILE A 418 -48.80 -4.60 -4.20
C ILE A 418 -48.54 -5.94 -3.54
N ALA A 419 -48.13 -6.93 -4.33
CA ALA A 419 -47.59 -8.17 -3.82
C ALA A 419 -46.11 -8.01 -3.57
N ILE A 420 -45.69 -8.29 -2.34
CA ILE A 420 -44.31 -8.17 -1.91
C ILE A 420 -43.80 -9.51 -1.39
N SER A 421 -42.49 -9.74 -1.50
CA SER A 421 -41.85 -10.93 -0.98
C SER A 421 -40.51 -10.65 -0.35
N ARG A 422 -40.09 -11.58 0.48
CA ARG A 422 -38.75 -11.70 1.03
C ARG A 422 -38.46 -13.16 1.31
N MET A 423 -37.21 -13.53 1.52
CA MET A 423 -36.91 -14.88 2.01
C MET A 423 -37.52 -15.11 3.40
N LYS A 424 -38.04 -16.31 3.66
CA LYS A 424 -38.60 -16.70 4.95
C LYS A 424 -37.49 -16.69 6.00
N LYS A 425 -37.65 -15.87 7.05
CA LYS A 425 -36.83 -15.98 8.26
C LYS A 425 -37.36 -17.15 9.10
N THR A 426 -36.53 -18.15 9.35
CA THR A 426 -36.89 -19.33 10.18
C THR A 426 -36.90 -19.03 11.68
N THR A 427 -36.38 -17.89 12.11
CA THR A 427 -36.10 -17.62 13.55
C THR A 427 -36.77 -16.35 14.10
N TYR A 428 -37.37 -15.51 13.26
CA TYR A 428 -38.07 -14.28 13.67
C TYR A 428 -39.46 -14.20 13.05
N ALA A 429 -40.48 -13.87 13.85
CA ALA A 429 -41.80 -13.53 13.33
C ALA A 429 -41.67 -12.34 12.37
N SER A 430 -42.34 -12.38 11.22
CA SER A 430 -42.32 -11.25 10.30
C SER A 430 -42.90 -10.00 10.96
N LEU A 431 -42.36 -8.83 10.61
CA LEU A 431 -42.98 -7.57 11.04
C LEU A 431 -44.42 -7.45 10.50
N ILE A 432 -44.76 -8.24 9.49
CA ILE A 432 -46.07 -8.36 8.89
C ILE A 432 -46.87 -9.50 9.55
N ASP A 433 -47.07 -9.44 10.86
CA ASP A 433 -47.99 -10.35 11.58
C ASP A 433 -49.45 -10.12 11.14
N SER A 434 -50.26 -11.16 11.31
CA SER A 434 -51.71 -11.28 11.12
C SER A 434 -52.57 -10.18 11.74
N THR A 435 -52.07 -9.42 12.72
CA THR A 435 -52.91 -8.48 13.45
C THR A 435 -52.86 -7.04 12.93
N MET A 436 -51.78 -6.54 12.30
CA MET A 436 -51.67 -5.20 11.65
C MET A 436 -52.56 -4.07 12.24
N THR A 437 -52.78 -4.06 13.56
CA THR A 437 -53.77 -3.21 14.23
C THR A 437 -53.04 -2.39 15.27
N GLY A 438 -52.71 -1.17 14.87
CA GLY A 438 -52.07 -0.19 15.72
C GLY A 438 -50.61 0.05 15.31
N VAL A 439 -50.34 1.33 15.06
CA VAL A 439 -49.05 1.95 14.73
C VAL A 439 -48.67 1.86 13.25
N ARG A 440 -48.61 3.03 12.63
CA ARG A 440 -48.37 3.33 11.22
C ARG A 440 -47.05 2.69 10.74
N THR A 441 -47.09 1.49 10.18
CA THR A 441 -45.99 0.97 9.35
C THR A 441 -45.84 1.89 8.15
N VAL A 442 -44.77 2.69 8.15
CA VAL A 442 -44.41 3.55 7.02
C VAL A 442 -43.77 2.66 5.95
N PHE A 443 -44.27 2.74 4.72
CA PHE A 443 -43.72 2.05 3.56
C PHE A 443 -42.91 3.03 2.75
N GLU A 444 -41.64 2.69 2.57
CA GLU A 444 -40.69 3.53 1.86
C GLU A 444 -40.14 2.75 0.66
N PHE A 445 -40.39 3.28 -0.53
CA PHE A 445 -39.93 2.65 -1.77
C PHE A 445 -38.53 3.16 -2.09
N VAL A 446 -37.72 2.29 -2.69
CA VAL A 446 -36.40 2.67 -3.18
C VAL A 446 -36.40 2.54 -4.70
N PRO A 447 -37.05 3.47 -5.43
CA PRO A 447 -36.97 3.46 -6.88
C PRO A 447 -35.57 3.84 -7.35
N LEU A 448 -35.29 3.44 -8.58
CA LEU A 448 -34.30 4.11 -9.40
C LEU A 448 -34.88 5.46 -9.86
N PHE A 449 -34.23 6.56 -9.48
CA PHE A 449 -34.67 7.90 -9.86
C PHE A 449 -33.50 8.85 -10.08
N THR A 450 -33.80 10.02 -10.67
CA THR A 450 -32.87 11.11 -10.91
C THR A 450 -33.58 12.45 -10.67
N LYS A 451 -32.87 13.55 -10.40
CA LYS A 451 -33.50 14.87 -10.22
C LYS A 451 -33.39 15.72 -11.49
N ILE A 452 -34.38 16.58 -11.70
CA ILE A 452 -34.40 17.59 -12.75
C ILE A 452 -33.50 18.74 -12.34
N THR A 453 -32.59 19.13 -13.24
CA THR A 453 -31.61 20.21 -13.01
C THR A 453 -32.00 21.52 -13.67
N THR A 454 -33.02 21.54 -14.53
CA THR A 454 -33.52 22.77 -15.17
C THR A 454 -35.05 22.78 -15.19
N ALA A 455 -35.65 23.84 -14.65
CA ALA A 455 -37.10 24.02 -14.62
C ALA A 455 -37.65 24.54 -15.96
N GLY A 456 -38.93 24.25 -16.24
CA GLY A 456 -39.66 24.83 -17.36
C GLY A 456 -40.75 23.92 -17.94
N THR A 457 -41.50 24.45 -18.91
CA THR A 457 -42.44 23.68 -19.73
C THR A 457 -41.73 23.20 -20.99
N THR A 458 -41.27 21.94 -21.01
CA THR A 458 -40.43 21.41 -22.10
C THR A 458 -40.69 19.92 -22.31
N SER A 459 -40.44 19.45 -23.55
CA SER A 459 -40.36 18.02 -23.85
C SER A 459 -38.95 17.47 -23.68
N VAL A 460 -37.93 18.31 -23.51
CA VAL A 460 -36.56 17.91 -23.22
C VAL A 460 -36.23 18.35 -21.80
N ILE A 461 -36.13 17.39 -20.88
CA ILE A 461 -35.75 17.64 -19.50
C ILE A 461 -34.27 17.32 -19.31
N LYS A 462 -33.58 18.15 -18.52
CA LYS A 462 -32.22 17.88 -18.05
C LYS A 462 -32.28 17.25 -16.67
N VAL A 463 -31.54 16.16 -16.50
CA VAL A 463 -31.50 15.40 -15.26
C VAL A 463 -30.07 15.27 -14.75
N GLU A 464 -29.90 14.90 -13.49
CA GLU A 464 -28.57 14.65 -12.90
C GLU A 464 -27.88 13.43 -13.53
N SER A 465 -28.66 12.41 -13.86
CA SER A 465 -28.22 11.14 -14.44
C SER A 465 -29.31 10.53 -15.33
N VAL A 466 -28.92 9.89 -16.43
CA VAL A 466 -29.82 9.10 -17.29
C VAL A 466 -29.69 7.58 -17.06
N LYS A 467 -28.98 7.15 -16.01
CA LYS A 467 -28.85 5.73 -15.66
C LYS A 467 -30.22 5.16 -15.30
N GLY A 468 -30.53 3.97 -15.80
CA GLY A 468 -31.86 3.39 -15.69
C GLY A 468 -32.87 3.87 -16.72
N ALA A 469 -32.58 4.97 -17.43
CA ALA A 469 -33.45 5.46 -18.48
C ALA A 469 -33.30 4.58 -19.74
N TYR A 470 -34.42 4.22 -20.36
CA TYR A 470 -34.43 3.58 -21.67
C TYR A 470 -35.65 4.06 -22.46
N PRO A 471 -35.52 4.28 -23.77
CA PRO A 471 -36.65 4.65 -24.61
C PRO A 471 -37.50 3.40 -24.83
N TYR A 472 -38.80 3.51 -24.58
CA TYR A 472 -39.75 2.44 -24.87
C TYR A 472 -41.13 3.03 -25.16
N THR A 473 -41.81 2.50 -26.19
CA THR A 473 -43.11 3.03 -26.64
C THR A 473 -44.27 2.63 -25.72
N THR A 474 -44.07 1.71 -24.78
CA THR A 474 -45.12 1.20 -23.89
C THR A 474 -44.92 1.53 -22.41
N GLU A 475 -43.72 1.95 -21.98
CA GLU A 475 -43.44 2.15 -20.55
C GLU A 475 -43.38 3.63 -20.19
N GLU A 476 -43.91 3.95 -19.01
CA GLU A 476 -44.09 5.31 -18.55
C GLU A 476 -43.22 5.61 -17.32
N ILE A 477 -42.54 6.75 -17.35
CA ILE A 477 -41.85 7.36 -16.22
C ILE A 477 -42.79 8.30 -15.47
N PHE A 478 -42.55 8.45 -14.18
CA PHE A 478 -43.17 9.48 -13.36
C PHE A 478 -42.22 10.68 -13.22
N ILE A 479 -42.73 11.89 -13.40
CA ILE A 479 -42.00 13.15 -13.24
C ILE A 479 -42.77 14.06 -12.27
N GLY A 480 -42.14 14.51 -11.20
CA GLY A 480 -42.74 15.51 -10.30
C GLY A 480 -42.18 15.46 -8.88
N SER A 481 -42.78 16.24 -8.00
CA SER A 481 -42.48 16.19 -6.58
C SER A 481 -43.05 14.89 -5.99
N LEU A 482 -42.19 14.06 -5.43
CA LEU A 482 -42.59 12.76 -4.94
C LEU A 482 -43.33 12.92 -3.60
N GLY A 483 -44.44 12.19 -3.44
CA GLY A 483 -45.35 12.31 -2.28
C GLY A 483 -46.44 13.37 -2.45
N ASP A 484 -46.36 14.20 -3.50
CA ASP A 484 -47.41 15.12 -3.90
C ASP A 484 -47.94 14.76 -5.30
N LEU A 485 -48.99 13.94 -5.31
CA LEU A 485 -49.63 13.46 -6.53
C LEU A 485 -50.23 14.57 -7.41
N SER A 486 -50.40 15.79 -6.88
CA SER A 486 -50.97 16.91 -7.65
C SER A 486 -49.97 17.51 -8.66
N THR A 487 -48.68 17.25 -8.48
CA THR A 487 -47.60 17.76 -9.34
C THR A 487 -47.09 16.73 -10.35
N GLY A 488 -47.55 15.48 -10.24
CA GLY A 488 -47.05 14.34 -10.99
C GLY A 488 -47.46 14.31 -12.46
N HIS A 489 -46.51 13.96 -13.32
CA HIS A 489 -46.70 13.75 -14.74
C HIS A 489 -46.19 12.37 -15.16
N VAL A 490 -47.08 11.59 -15.76
CA VAL A 490 -46.71 10.31 -16.39
C VAL A 490 -46.35 10.57 -17.86
N ARG A 491 -45.17 10.16 -18.29
CA ARG A 491 -44.66 10.39 -19.66
C ARG A 491 -43.90 9.20 -20.18
N LYS A 492 -43.74 9.13 -21.50
CA LYS A 492 -42.88 8.14 -22.15
C LYS A 492 -41.60 8.81 -22.61
N ILE A 493 -40.49 8.08 -22.55
CA ILE A 493 -39.20 8.52 -23.08
C ILE A 493 -39.17 8.22 -24.57
N SER A 494 -38.93 9.25 -25.40
CA SER A 494 -38.72 9.08 -26.84
C SER A 494 -37.24 8.81 -27.16
N THR A 495 -36.34 9.63 -26.63
CA THR A 495 -34.90 9.53 -26.82
C THR A 495 -34.15 9.96 -25.57
N ILE A 496 -32.91 9.50 -25.45
CA ILE A 496 -32.00 9.82 -24.35
C ILE A 496 -30.70 10.29 -24.96
N ASN A 497 -30.18 11.41 -24.45
CA ASN A 497 -28.84 11.87 -24.74
C ASN A 497 -27.99 11.76 -23.47
N SER A 498 -27.19 10.71 -23.40
CA SER A 498 -26.31 10.43 -22.26
C SER A 498 -25.13 11.39 -22.15
N THR A 499 -24.76 12.10 -23.22
CA THR A 499 -23.65 13.07 -23.18
C THR A 499 -24.07 14.37 -22.49
N THR A 500 -25.34 14.76 -22.63
CA THR A 500 -25.88 16.01 -22.07
C THR A 500 -26.81 15.77 -20.87
N ASN A 501 -27.00 14.52 -20.45
CA ASN A 501 -28.00 14.09 -19.47
C ASN A 501 -29.41 14.64 -19.78
N GLU A 502 -29.82 14.54 -21.04
CA GLU A 502 -31.13 14.98 -21.50
C GLU A 502 -32.04 13.80 -21.79
N ILE A 503 -33.27 13.87 -21.30
CA ILE A 503 -34.35 12.94 -21.63
C ILE A 503 -35.37 13.69 -22.47
N THR A 504 -35.61 13.20 -23.68
CA THR A 504 -36.70 13.71 -24.52
C THR A 504 -37.95 12.87 -24.27
N LEU A 505 -39.03 13.56 -23.94
CA LEU A 505 -40.34 13.01 -23.64
C LEU A 505 -41.21 13.03 -24.89
N THR A 506 -42.16 12.11 -24.97
CA THR A 506 -43.17 12.10 -26.05
C THR A 506 -44.12 13.30 -26.00
N ARG A 507 -44.22 13.98 -24.86
CA ARG A 507 -45.01 15.20 -24.67
C ARG A 507 -44.41 16.06 -23.56
N SER A 508 -44.53 17.38 -23.67
CA SER A 508 -44.04 18.32 -22.67
C SER A 508 -44.63 18.10 -21.27
N VAL A 509 -43.83 18.44 -20.26
CA VAL A 509 -44.19 18.50 -18.84
C VAL A 509 -43.89 19.89 -18.32
N ASN A 510 -44.58 20.30 -17.26
CA ASN A 510 -44.13 21.42 -16.43
C ASN A 510 -43.39 20.82 -15.24
N SER A 511 -42.13 21.19 -15.05
CA SER A 511 -41.29 20.64 -13.99
C SER A 511 -40.42 21.71 -13.34
N ASN A 512 -40.11 21.53 -12.06
CA ASN A 512 -39.24 22.38 -11.26
C ASN A 512 -37.85 21.76 -11.11
N VAL A 513 -36.85 22.59 -10.78
CA VAL A 513 -35.54 22.08 -10.34
C VAL A 513 -35.76 21.31 -9.04
N GLY A 514 -35.20 20.09 -8.97
CA GLY A 514 -35.37 19.19 -7.83
C GLY A 514 -36.58 18.25 -7.92
N ASP A 515 -37.47 18.42 -8.92
CA ASP A 515 -38.47 17.39 -9.21
C ASP A 515 -37.76 16.09 -9.61
N TYR A 516 -38.38 14.97 -9.28
CA TYR A 516 -37.79 13.66 -9.51
C TYR A 516 -38.35 13.01 -10.76
N VAL A 517 -37.50 12.24 -11.44
CA VAL A 517 -37.85 11.35 -12.53
C VAL A 517 -37.64 9.92 -12.06
N VAL A 518 -38.72 9.15 -11.96
CA VAL A 518 -38.70 7.76 -11.51
C VAL A 518 -38.76 6.84 -12.71
N PHE A 519 -37.79 5.93 -12.79
CA PHE A 519 -37.67 4.98 -13.89
C PHE A 519 -38.40 3.66 -13.58
N PRO A 520 -39.15 3.10 -14.55
CA PRO A 520 -39.67 1.75 -14.43
C PRO A 520 -38.52 0.72 -14.40
N ARG A 521 -38.85 -0.49 -13.95
CA ARG A 521 -37.91 -1.62 -13.97
C ARG A 521 -37.50 -1.97 -15.39
N LYS A 522 -36.21 -1.88 -15.69
CA LYS A 522 -35.64 -2.41 -16.94
C LYS A 522 -35.62 -3.94 -16.93
N THR A 523 -36.09 -4.56 -18.01
CA THR A 523 -35.98 -6.01 -18.24
C THR A 523 -35.25 -6.34 -19.54
N ALA A 524 -34.56 -7.47 -19.57
CA ALA A 524 -33.91 -8.01 -20.78
C ALA A 524 -33.91 -9.54 -20.76
N ASN A 525 -34.00 -10.16 -21.94
CA ASN A 525 -33.93 -11.61 -22.06
C ASN A 525 -32.47 -12.07 -22.06
N VAL A 526 -32.19 -13.18 -21.38
CA VAL A 526 -30.86 -13.79 -21.40
C VAL A 526 -30.69 -14.57 -22.69
N VAL A 527 -29.66 -14.21 -23.44
CA VAL A 527 -29.31 -14.85 -24.73
C VAL A 527 -28.33 -16.00 -24.51
N ALA A 528 -27.35 -15.81 -23.63
CA ALA A 528 -26.30 -16.79 -23.32
C ALA A 528 -25.61 -16.43 -22.00
N THR A 529 -24.91 -17.39 -21.40
CA THR A 529 -24.07 -17.20 -20.20
C THR A 529 -22.66 -17.71 -20.45
N THR A 530 -21.65 -17.01 -19.93
CA THR A 530 -20.27 -17.51 -19.86
C THR A 530 -20.04 -18.20 -18.52
N ALA A 531 -19.77 -19.50 -18.54
CA ALA A 531 -19.59 -20.31 -17.33
C ALA A 531 -18.23 -21.04 -17.32
N THR A 532 -17.67 -21.25 -16.12
CA THR A 532 -16.56 -22.18 -15.87
C THR A 532 -17.03 -23.23 -14.88
N GLY A 533 -17.37 -24.43 -15.36
CA GLY A 533 -18.12 -25.40 -14.58
C GLY A 533 -19.51 -24.86 -14.21
N ASN A 534 -19.87 -24.95 -12.93
CA ASN A 534 -21.14 -24.46 -12.38
C ASN A 534 -21.16 -22.95 -12.07
N ILE A 535 -20.10 -22.22 -12.42
CA ILE A 535 -19.92 -20.82 -12.02
C ILE A 535 -20.14 -19.91 -13.22
N VAL A 536 -21.18 -19.07 -13.18
CA VAL A 536 -21.51 -18.08 -14.21
C VAL A 536 -20.89 -16.73 -13.85
N LYS A 537 -20.10 -16.15 -14.76
CA LYS A 537 -19.41 -14.86 -14.54
C LYS A 537 -19.92 -13.73 -15.43
N GLU A 538 -20.55 -14.06 -16.55
CA GLU A 538 -21.05 -13.09 -17.51
C GLU A 538 -22.39 -13.54 -18.11
N ILE A 539 -23.26 -12.58 -18.39
CA ILE A 539 -24.60 -12.80 -18.96
C ILE A 539 -24.74 -11.94 -20.22
N LYS A 540 -25.02 -12.60 -21.35
CA LYS A 540 -25.39 -11.94 -22.61
C LYS A 540 -26.87 -11.64 -22.63
N VAL A 541 -27.24 -10.44 -23.03
CA VAL A 541 -28.65 -10.03 -23.12
C VAL A 541 -29.04 -9.51 -24.50
N ASP A 542 -30.34 -9.51 -24.78
CA ASP A 542 -30.89 -8.99 -26.04
C ASP A 542 -30.78 -7.45 -26.16
N SER A 543 -30.82 -6.74 -25.03
CA SER A 543 -30.65 -5.29 -24.94
C SER A 543 -29.95 -4.85 -23.66
N ILE A 544 -28.91 -4.03 -23.80
CA ILE A 544 -28.17 -3.39 -22.69
C ILE A 544 -28.62 -1.95 -22.42
N ILE A 545 -29.57 -1.41 -23.18
CA ILE A 545 -30.05 -0.03 -23.01
C ILE A 545 -30.75 0.09 -21.65
N GLY A 546 -30.34 1.07 -20.83
CA GLY A 546 -30.86 1.32 -19.49
C GLY A 546 -30.11 0.60 -18.37
N PHE A 547 -29.30 -0.43 -18.69
CA PHE A 547 -28.36 -1.04 -17.74
C PHE A 547 -27.11 -0.18 -17.60
N PHE A 548 -26.50 -0.19 -16.42
CA PHE A 548 -25.30 0.57 -16.11
C PHE A 548 -24.41 -0.21 -15.14
N VAL A 549 -23.12 0.10 -15.13
CA VAL A 549 -22.18 -0.52 -14.18
C VAL A 549 -22.54 -0.11 -12.75
N GLY A 550 -22.53 -1.08 -11.83
CA GLY A 550 -22.98 -0.92 -10.45
C GLY A 550 -24.47 -1.13 -10.23
N CYS A 551 -25.27 -1.31 -11.28
CA CYS A 551 -26.67 -1.69 -11.08
C CYS A 551 -26.78 -3.11 -10.50
N SER A 552 -27.80 -3.32 -9.67
CA SER A 552 -28.17 -4.64 -9.20
C SER A 552 -29.21 -5.26 -10.13
N LEU A 553 -29.09 -6.56 -10.34
CA LEU A 553 -29.92 -7.38 -11.18
C LEU A 553 -30.55 -8.49 -10.35
N LEU A 554 -31.82 -8.75 -10.62
CA LEU A 554 -32.47 -10.00 -10.29
C LEU A 554 -32.43 -10.87 -11.56
N VAL A 555 -31.78 -12.02 -11.50
CA VAL A 555 -31.57 -12.96 -12.61
C VAL A 555 -32.50 -14.14 -12.40
N GLN A 556 -33.31 -14.48 -13.39
CA GLN A 556 -34.33 -15.52 -13.30
C GLN A 556 -33.90 -16.79 -14.04
N ASP A 557 -33.97 -17.95 -13.40
CA ASP A 557 -33.99 -19.27 -14.06
C ASP A 557 -35.42 -19.84 -14.16
N SER A 558 -35.58 -21.10 -14.57
CA SER A 558 -36.90 -21.74 -14.69
C SER A 558 -37.66 -21.91 -13.36
N THR A 559 -36.97 -21.76 -12.22
CA THR A 559 -37.40 -22.17 -10.88
C THR A 559 -37.21 -21.08 -9.81
N ASP A 560 -36.23 -20.19 -9.97
CA ASP A 560 -35.80 -19.25 -8.92
C ASP A 560 -35.22 -17.94 -9.49
N PHE A 561 -34.94 -17.01 -8.57
CA PHE A 561 -34.33 -15.71 -8.82
C PHE A 561 -33.06 -15.50 -7.99
N TYR A 562 -32.06 -14.88 -8.59
CA TYR A 562 -30.76 -14.62 -7.97
C TYR A 562 -30.41 -13.14 -8.02
N ASN A 563 -29.88 -12.59 -6.93
CA ASN A 563 -29.41 -11.22 -6.87
C ASN A 563 -27.94 -11.14 -7.24
N VAL A 564 -27.59 -10.25 -8.17
CA VAL A 564 -26.20 -9.97 -8.56
C VAL A 564 -26.02 -8.50 -8.86
N SER A 565 -24.78 -8.02 -8.81
CA SER A 565 -24.44 -6.66 -9.22
C SER A 565 -23.55 -6.67 -10.47
N VAL A 566 -23.67 -5.66 -11.33
CA VAL A 566 -22.92 -5.57 -12.59
C VAL A 566 -21.58 -4.85 -12.37
N SER A 567 -20.47 -5.50 -12.69
CA SER A 567 -19.12 -4.94 -12.57
C SER A 567 -18.61 -4.27 -13.84
N ALA A 568 -19.10 -4.68 -15.02
CA ALA A 568 -18.77 -4.07 -16.29
C ALA A 568 -19.84 -4.37 -17.35
N ILE A 569 -19.94 -3.52 -18.37
CA ILE A 569 -20.82 -3.73 -19.53
C ILE A 569 -20.00 -3.60 -20.80
N ASP A 570 -20.05 -4.63 -21.65
CA ASP A 570 -19.60 -4.54 -23.04
C ASP A 570 -20.80 -4.19 -23.93
N TYR A 571 -20.85 -2.92 -24.33
CA TYR A 571 -21.92 -2.37 -25.16
C TYR A 571 -21.93 -2.96 -26.58
N SER A 572 -20.77 -3.42 -27.08
CA SER A 572 -20.65 -3.96 -28.44
C SER A 572 -21.21 -5.38 -28.54
N THR A 573 -20.95 -6.21 -27.52
CA THR A 573 -21.38 -7.62 -27.48
C THR A 573 -22.67 -7.83 -26.67
N LYS A 574 -23.16 -6.79 -25.99
CA LYS A 574 -24.31 -6.81 -25.06
C LYS A 574 -24.08 -7.77 -23.88
N MET A 575 -22.86 -7.78 -23.36
CA MET A 575 -22.46 -8.63 -22.23
C MET A 575 -22.46 -7.82 -20.93
N LEU A 576 -23.08 -8.37 -19.89
CA LEU A 576 -23.01 -7.89 -18.52
C LEU A 576 -22.05 -8.79 -17.74
N LYS A 577 -21.00 -8.20 -17.15
CA LYS A 577 -20.09 -8.92 -16.25
C LYS A 577 -20.59 -8.80 -14.82
N LEU A 578 -20.60 -9.92 -14.11
CA LEU A 578 -21.08 -9.98 -12.73
C LEU A 578 -19.96 -9.58 -11.76
N ALA A 579 -20.29 -8.88 -10.69
CA ALA A 579 -19.36 -8.51 -9.62
C ALA A 579 -18.94 -9.72 -8.78
N LEU A 580 -19.91 -10.59 -8.48
CA LEU A 580 -19.68 -11.91 -7.90
C LEU A 580 -20.23 -12.98 -8.85
N PRO A 581 -19.49 -14.08 -9.07
CA PRO A 581 -19.98 -15.16 -9.88
C PRO A 581 -21.22 -15.83 -9.25
N LEU A 582 -22.18 -16.22 -10.08
CA LEU A 582 -23.30 -17.05 -9.64
C LEU A 582 -22.88 -18.51 -9.63
N THR A 583 -23.09 -19.19 -8.50
CA THR A 583 -22.94 -20.64 -8.43
C THR A 583 -24.28 -21.28 -8.75
N HIS A 584 -24.35 -21.98 -9.88
CA HIS A 584 -25.57 -22.60 -10.36
C HIS A 584 -25.54 -24.11 -10.06
N LEU A 585 -26.59 -24.64 -9.42
CA LEU A 585 -26.63 -26.05 -8.97
C LEU A 585 -26.92 -27.05 -10.09
N ASN A 586 -27.37 -26.60 -11.27
CA ASN A 586 -27.83 -27.48 -12.35
C ASN A 586 -26.95 -27.36 -13.62
N ASN A 587 -26.37 -28.46 -14.10
CA ASN A 587 -25.43 -28.53 -15.23
C ASN A 587 -26.05 -28.26 -16.64
N THR A 588 -26.86 -27.20 -16.82
CA THR A 588 -27.43 -26.82 -18.13
C THR A 588 -26.70 -25.63 -18.75
N THR A 589 -26.54 -25.63 -20.08
CA THR A 589 -25.71 -24.68 -20.85
C THR A 589 -26.26 -23.25 -20.94
N ASN A 590 -27.50 -22.99 -20.49
CA ASN A 590 -28.04 -21.64 -20.28
C ASN A 590 -29.28 -21.71 -19.35
N PRO A 591 -29.12 -21.60 -18.03
CA PRO A 591 -30.23 -21.78 -17.10
C PRO A 591 -31.12 -20.55 -16.95
N PHE A 592 -30.58 -19.36 -17.26
CA PHE A 592 -31.29 -18.11 -17.03
C PHE A 592 -32.12 -17.70 -18.25
N THR A 593 -33.30 -17.18 -18.00
CA THR A 593 -34.26 -16.77 -19.05
C THR A 593 -34.35 -15.25 -19.15
N LYS A 594 -34.27 -14.55 -18.00
CA LYS A 594 -34.54 -13.11 -17.94
C LYS A 594 -33.75 -12.44 -16.84
N ILE A 595 -33.46 -11.15 -17.03
CA ILE A 595 -32.90 -10.29 -16.00
C ILE A 595 -33.74 -9.04 -15.79
N TYR A 596 -33.60 -8.49 -14.60
CA TYR A 596 -34.40 -7.40 -14.08
C TYR A 596 -33.48 -6.44 -13.34
N LEU A 597 -33.37 -5.20 -13.81
CA LEU A 597 -32.63 -4.16 -13.09
C LEU A 597 -33.43 -3.67 -11.89
N TYR A 598 -32.80 -3.52 -10.73
CA TYR A 598 -33.38 -2.82 -9.59
C TYR A 598 -32.40 -1.80 -9.00
N GLY A 599 -32.94 -0.69 -8.50
CA GLY A 599 -32.16 0.41 -7.92
C GLY A 599 -31.92 0.19 -6.43
N LEU A 600 -30.69 0.46 -5.96
CA LEU A 600 -30.36 0.54 -4.53
C LEU A 600 -30.18 1.97 -4.03
N GLY A 601 -30.16 2.94 -4.93
CA GLY A 601 -29.88 4.31 -4.60
C GLY A 601 -28.39 4.63 -4.46
N ASP A 602 -28.04 5.74 -3.78
CA ASP A 602 -26.66 6.16 -3.47
C ASP A 602 -25.95 5.26 -2.43
N ILE A 603 -26.64 4.24 -1.92
CA ILE A 603 -26.14 3.30 -0.92
C ILE A 603 -26.43 1.87 -1.39
N THR A 604 -25.49 0.96 -1.22
CA THR A 604 -25.75 -0.48 -1.32
C THR A 604 -25.80 -1.13 0.05
N THR A 605 -26.55 -2.23 0.14
CA THR A 605 -26.73 -3.07 1.33
C THR A 605 -26.32 -4.51 1.06
N ASP A 606 -25.53 -4.78 0.02
CA ASP A 606 -25.10 -6.13 -0.36
C ASP A 606 -23.58 -6.30 -0.32
N PHE A 607 -22.84 -5.28 0.10
CA PHE A 607 -21.39 -5.34 0.19
C PHE A 607 -20.97 -6.20 1.39
N ASN A 608 -20.11 -7.19 1.11
CA ASN A 608 -19.60 -8.14 2.09
C ASN A 608 -18.17 -8.58 1.73
N GLY A 609 -17.67 -9.64 2.38
CA GLY A 609 -16.35 -10.19 2.09
C GLY A 609 -15.25 -9.64 3.00
N THR A 610 -14.05 -10.18 2.86
CA THR A 610 -12.84 -9.53 3.40
C THR A 610 -12.63 -8.16 2.76
N SER A 611 -13.19 -7.91 1.57
CA SER A 611 -13.24 -6.59 0.94
C SER A 611 -14.08 -5.57 1.70
N ALA A 612 -15.11 -6.01 2.44
CA ALA A 612 -15.84 -5.14 3.36
C ALA A 612 -15.08 -4.94 4.69
N ALA A 613 -14.38 -5.96 5.19
CA ALA A 613 -13.60 -5.90 6.42
C ALA A 613 -12.33 -5.03 6.33
N THR A 614 -11.59 -5.15 5.23
CA THR A 614 -10.32 -4.43 4.97
C THR A 614 -10.44 -2.90 5.16
N PRO A 615 -11.44 -2.19 4.57
CA PRO A 615 -11.58 -0.74 4.74
C PRO A 615 -11.96 -0.28 6.15
N PHE A 616 -12.55 -1.13 7.00
CA PHE A 616 -12.67 -0.80 8.43
C PHE A 616 -11.29 -0.64 9.08
N VAL A 617 -10.36 -1.56 8.77
CA VAL A 617 -8.99 -1.52 9.29
C VAL A 617 -8.20 -0.34 8.69
N SER A 618 -8.36 -0.05 7.40
CA SER A 618 -7.72 1.13 6.78
C SER A 618 -8.24 2.45 7.36
N GLY A 619 -9.55 2.56 7.59
CA GLY A 619 -10.14 3.71 8.24
C GLY A 619 -9.69 3.85 9.70
N LEU A 620 -9.57 2.73 10.43
CA LEU A 620 -9.01 2.74 11.79
C LEU A 620 -7.55 3.20 11.81
N ALA A 621 -6.71 2.70 10.89
CA ALA A 621 -5.33 3.16 10.74
C ALA A 621 -5.28 4.68 10.47
N ALA A 622 -6.23 5.21 9.71
CA ALA A 622 -6.32 6.65 9.46
C ALA A 622 -6.68 7.45 10.71
N LEU A 623 -7.61 6.96 11.53
CA LEU A 623 -7.90 7.58 12.84
C LEU A 623 -6.70 7.51 13.78
N ILE A 624 -5.97 6.39 13.80
CA ILE A 624 -4.74 6.23 14.62
C ILE A 624 -3.69 7.26 14.20
N LEU A 625 -3.43 7.41 12.90
CA LEU A 625 -2.51 8.42 12.40
C LEU A 625 -3.03 9.86 12.59
N SER A 626 -4.34 10.03 12.64
CA SER A 626 -4.95 11.33 13.00
C SER A 626 -4.73 11.67 14.48
N ALA A 627 -4.72 10.65 15.35
CA ALA A 627 -4.37 10.80 16.76
C ALA A 627 -2.87 11.06 16.95
N ASN A 628 -2.02 10.39 16.15
CA ASN A 628 -0.58 10.55 16.23
C ASN A 628 0.10 10.27 14.89
N GLN A 629 0.41 11.35 14.15
CA GLN A 629 1.04 11.24 12.83
C GLN A 629 2.49 10.72 12.88
N ASN A 630 3.12 10.71 14.07
CA ASN A 630 4.50 10.24 14.23
C ASN A 630 4.60 8.71 14.30
N LEU A 631 3.47 8.00 14.35
CA LEU A 631 3.51 6.54 14.35
C LEU A 631 4.07 5.99 13.04
N SER A 632 4.95 5.01 13.17
CA SER A 632 5.46 4.17 12.10
C SER A 632 4.43 3.13 11.67
N SER A 633 4.59 2.56 10.47
CA SER A 633 3.69 1.52 9.96
C SER A 633 3.60 0.31 10.91
N SER A 634 4.73 -0.13 11.46
CA SER A 634 4.80 -1.21 12.45
C SER A 634 4.15 -0.84 13.79
N GLU A 635 4.24 0.43 14.21
CA GLU A 635 3.57 0.90 15.42
C GLU A 635 2.05 0.93 15.26
N VAL A 636 1.55 1.41 14.11
CA VAL A 636 0.11 1.36 13.82
C VAL A 636 -0.38 -0.08 13.81
N LYS A 637 0.36 -0.99 13.15
CA LYS A 637 0.03 -2.41 13.10
C LYS A 637 0.02 -3.05 14.50
N HIS A 638 1.00 -2.73 15.35
CA HIS A 638 1.01 -3.16 16.75
C HIS A 638 -0.19 -2.62 17.55
N ILE A 639 -0.50 -1.32 17.44
CA ILE A 639 -1.63 -0.72 18.15
C ILE A 639 -2.95 -1.41 17.77
N ILE A 640 -3.16 -1.69 16.48
CA ILE A 640 -4.36 -2.40 16.02
C ILE A 640 -4.44 -3.81 16.59
N LYS A 641 -3.32 -4.56 16.61
CA LYS A 641 -3.26 -5.93 17.15
C LYS A 641 -3.46 -5.98 18.66
N GLU A 642 -2.78 -5.09 19.39
CA GLU A 642 -2.77 -5.06 20.86
C GLU A 642 -4.10 -4.56 21.45
N SER A 643 -4.79 -3.66 20.74
CA SER A 643 -6.10 -3.13 21.16
C SER A 643 -7.28 -4.02 20.78
N ALA A 644 -7.06 -5.08 19.99
CA ALA A 644 -8.11 -5.94 19.49
C ALA A 644 -8.86 -6.68 20.62
N SER A 645 -10.17 -6.81 20.46
CA SER A 645 -11.02 -7.53 21.41
C SER A 645 -11.16 -9.00 21.02
N SER A 646 -10.55 -9.89 21.80
CA SER A 646 -10.78 -11.34 21.70
C SER A 646 -12.14 -11.76 22.26
N ALA A 647 -12.65 -11.03 23.27
CA ALA A 647 -13.92 -11.31 23.95
C ALA A 647 -15.16 -11.13 23.05
N ALA A 648 -15.04 -10.33 21.99
CA ALA A 648 -16.09 -10.15 20.99
C ALA A 648 -16.25 -11.36 20.05
N THR A 649 -15.32 -12.33 20.07
CA THR A 649 -15.31 -13.48 19.15
C THR A 649 -15.66 -14.78 19.91
N THR A 650 -16.59 -15.59 19.38
CA THR A 650 -16.98 -16.86 20.02
C THR A 650 -16.00 -17.99 19.69
N SER A 651 -15.49 -18.68 20.72
CA SER A 651 -14.80 -19.97 20.61
C SER A 651 -15.81 -21.11 20.78
N GLY A 652 -16.39 -21.58 19.67
CA GLY A 652 -17.22 -22.79 19.63
C GLY A 652 -16.38 -24.07 19.73
N ALA A 653 -17.03 -25.21 20.02
CA ALA A 653 -16.38 -26.52 19.98
C ALA A 653 -15.83 -26.81 18.57
N GLY A 654 -14.52 -27.01 18.45
CA GLY A 654 -13.82 -27.21 17.17
C GLY A 654 -13.23 -25.96 16.52
N ILE A 655 -13.43 -24.77 17.10
CA ILE A 655 -12.75 -23.52 16.66
C ILE A 655 -11.39 -23.43 17.37
N PRO A 656 -10.28 -23.19 16.66
CA PRO A 656 -8.97 -22.97 17.30
C PRO A 656 -9.06 -21.78 18.26
N GLY A 657 -8.86 -22.05 19.54
CA GLY A 657 -8.74 -21.02 20.57
C GLY A 657 -7.55 -20.11 20.31
N TYR A 658 -7.49 -19.00 21.05
CA TYR A 658 -6.33 -18.13 21.00
C TYR A 658 -5.12 -18.84 21.62
N VAL A 659 -4.04 -18.88 20.86
CA VAL A 659 -2.73 -19.40 21.28
C VAL A 659 -1.70 -18.29 21.16
N LEU A 660 -0.73 -18.27 22.08
CA LEU A 660 0.38 -17.33 21.98
C LEU A 660 1.20 -17.68 20.73
N ASN A 661 1.22 -16.79 19.74
CA ASN A 661 2.04 -16.97 18.56
C ASN A 661 3.51 -16.59 18.82
N SER A 662 4.38 -16.85 17.84
CA SER A 662 5.80 -16.50 17.87
C SER A 662 6.07 -15.00 18.07
N ASP A 663 5.06 -14.19 17.78
CA ASP A 663 5.16 -12.73 17.76
C ASP A 663 4.70 -12.13 19.10
N GLY A 664 4.32 -12.98 20.06
CA GLY A 664 3.95 -12.61 21.42
C GLY A 664 2.49 -12.19 21.58
N TYR A 665 1.64 -12.40 20.56
CA TYR A 665 0.20 -12.10 20.66
C TYR A 665 -0.62 -13.35 20.89
N GLN A 666 -1.73 -13.18 21.63
CA GLN A 666 -2.81 -14.15 21.60
C GLN A 666 -3.41 -14.14 20.20
N HIS A 667 -3.38 -15.29 19.52
CA HIS A 667 -3.70 -15.40 18.11
C HIS A 667 -4.60 -16.61 17.84
N SER A 668 -5.63 -16.41 17.04
CA SER A 668 -6.47 -17.47 16.48
C SER A 668 -6.28 -17.52 14.98
N SER A 669 -6.20 -18.72 14.41
CA SER A 669 -6.18 -18.87 12.95
C SER A 669 -7.45 -18.35 12.27
N HIS A 670 -8.53 -18.11 13.02
CA HIS A 670 -9.80 -17.62 12.47
C HIS A 670 -10.00 -16.11 12.62
N TYR A 671 -9.42 -15.52 13.68
CA TYR A 671 -9.69 -14.14 14.08
C TYR A 671 -8.42 -13.28 14.18
N GLY A 672 -7.25 -13.85 13.91
CA GLY A 672 -5.97 -13.21 14.17
C GLY A 672 -5.86 -12.88 15.66
N THR A 673 -5.49 -11.63 15.96
CA THR A 673 -5.43 -11.12 17.34
C THR A 673 -6.81 -10.76 17.93
N GLY A 674 -7.86 -10.70 17.11
CA GLY A 674 -9.22 -10.44 17.53
C GLY A 674 -9.96 -9.47 16.61
N LEU A 675 -11.11 -8.99 17.08
CA LEU A 675 -11.88 -7.95 16.38
C LEU A 675 -11.27 -6.57 16.67
N ILE A 676 -11.11 -5.73 15.65
CA ILE A 676 -10.61 -4.37 15.86
C ILE A 676 -11.49 -3.57 16.84
N ASP A 677 -10.84 -2.77 17.69
CA ASP A 677 -11.49 -1.81 18.60
C ASP A 677 -10.92 -0.41 18.37
N ALA A 678 -11.71 0.46 17.75
CA ALA A 678 -11.30 1.81 17.44
C ALA A 678 -11.10 2.66 18.69
N HIS A 679 -11.94 2.49 19.72
CA HIS A 679 -11.81 3.30 20.93
C HIS A 679 -10.51 2.98 21.66
N ALA A 680 -10.24 1.69 21.90
CA ALA A 680 -9.02 1.26 22.57
C ALA A 680 -7.76 1.63 21.75
N ALA A 681 -7.80 1.46 20.43
CA ALA A 681 -6.70 1.83 19.55
C ALA A 681 -6.37 3.33 19.60
N ILE A 682 -7.38 4.21 19.55
CA ILE A 682 -7.16 5.66 19.62
C ILE A 682 -6.68 6.09 21.01
N GLN A 683 -7.19 5.50 22.10
CA GLN A 683 -6.63 5.74 23.43
C GLN A 683 -5.16 5.37 23.50
N MET A 684 -4.77 4.23 22.93
CA MET A 684 -3.38 3.80 22.89
C MET A 684 -2.51 4.75 22.06
N ALA A 685 -3.00 5.19 20.89
CA ALA A 685 -2.30 6.10 19.99
C ALA A 685 -2.07 7.50 20.59
N LEU A 686 -3.08 8.07 21.28
CA LEU A 686 -2.98 9.38 21.94
C LEU A 686 -1.95 9.39 23.07
N ASN A 687 -1.77 8.27 23.75
CA ASN A 687 -0.80 8.11 24.83
C ASN A 687 0.55 7.56 24.34
N TRP A 688 0.71 7.36 23.03
CA TRP A 688 1.92 6.81 22.44
C TRP A 688 3.06 7.84 22.46
N HIS A 689 4.26 7.40 22.82
CA HIS A 689 5.45 8.24 23.09
C HIS A 689 5.34 9.25 24.26
N VAL A 690 4.23 9.31 24.98
CA VAL A 690 4.08 10.16 26.18
C VAL A 690 4.86 9.58 27.38
N LEU A 691 5.14 8.28 27.37
CA LEU A 691 5.94 7.61 28.38
C LEU A 691 7.37 7.31 27.86
N PRO A 692 8.44 7.59 28.64
CA PRO A 692 9.83 7.26 28.27
C PRO A 692 10.10 5.75 28.12
N SER A 693 9.10 4.90 28.38
CA SER A 693 9.15 3.44 28.42
C SER A 693 9.19 2.74 27.05
N ILE A 694 8.80 3.40 25.96
CA ILE A 694 8.61 2.76 24.64
C ILE A 694 9.72 3.15 23.64
N GLN A 695 10.97 3.26 24.10
CA GLN A 695 12.11 3.35 23.20
C GLN A 695 12.36 1.98 22.55
N LYS A 696 12.84 1.92 21.32
CA LYS A 696 12.70 0.73 20.44
C LYS A 696 14.04 0.34 19.83
N PRO A 697 14.12 -0.58 18.84
CA PRO A 697 15.38 -0.92 18.20
C PRO A 697 16.17 0.32 17.73
N VAL A 698 17.35 0.53 18.31
CA VAL A 698 18.27 1.62 18.00
C VAL A 698 19.67 1.08 17.73
N MET A 699 20.48 1.91 17.07
CA MET A 699 21.93 1.75 16.94
C MET A 699 22.61 3.00 17.48
N LYS A 700 23.78 2.83 18.10
CA LYS A 700 24.59 3.94 18.63
C LYS A 700 25.38 4.62 17.53
N PHE A 701 25.68 5.90 17.77
CA PHE A 701 26.68 6.63 17.00
C PHE A 701 28.10 6.42 17.52
N PHE A 702 28.30 6.24 18.84
CA PHE A 702 29.61 6.05 19.50
C PHE A 702 29.48 5.18 20.76
N ASP A 703 30.59 4.66 21.29
CA ASP A 703 30.60 3.83 22.52
C ASP A 703 29.97 4.53 23.73
N ASN A 704 30.28 5.82 23.91
CA ASN A 704 29.81 6.68 25.01
C ASN A 704 28.52 7.44 24.68
N ASP A 705 27.80 7.06 23.62
CA ASP A 705 26.56 7.69 23.23
C ASP A 705 25.49 7.50 24.32
N SER A 706 25.03 8.62 24.89
CA SER A 706 23.98 8.69 25.91
C SER A 706 22.59 8.96 25.30
N GLY A 707 22.47 8.95 23.97
CA GLY A 707 21.22 9.22 23.25
C GLY A 707 20.91 10.70 23.04
N THR A 708 21.90 11.58 23.19
CA THR A 708 21.80 13.02 22.88
C THR A 708 22.50 13.37 21.56
N ILE A 709 22.11 14.51 20.96
CA ILE A 709 22.59 15.01 19.66
C ILE A 709 24.10 14.85 19.52
N VAL A 710 24.53 14.14 18.47
CA VAL A 710 25.94 13.99 18.12
C VAL A 710 26.55 15.36 17.79
N PRO A 711 27.68 15.76 18.41
CA PRO A 711 28.37 16.99 18.07
C PRO A 711 28.71 17.09 16.58
N VAL A 712 28.47 18.25 15.97
CA VAL A 712 28.62 18.49 14.51
C VAL A 712 30.07 18.27 14.03
N ASN A 713 31.05 18.38 14.93
CA ASN A 713 32.47 18.26 14.64
C ASN A 713 33.05 16.84 14.78
N GLN A 714 32.25 15.84 15.14
CA GLN A 714 32.71 14.44 15.25
C GLN A 714 32.21 13.61 14.06
N ILE A 715 33.13 12.83 13.46
CA ILE A 715 32.80 11.84 12.43
C ILE A 715 31.97 10.75 13.11
N VAL A 716 30.79 10.43 12.57
CA VAL A 716 29.99 9.30 13.06
C VAL A 716 30.77 8.01 12.79
N ASP A 717 31.05 7.24 13.85
CA ASP A 717 31.77 5.95 13.79
C ASP A 717 31.08 4.97 14.73
N SER A 718 30.04 4.32 14.20
CA SER A 718 29.21 3.43 15.00
C SER A 718 30.00 2.21 15.48
N PRO A 719 30.03 1.93 16.81
CA PRO A 719 30.56 0.68 17.34
C PRO A 719 29.61 -0.50 17.11
N ASP A 720 28.41 -0.22 16.62
CA ASP A 720 27.40 -1.24 16.36
C ASP A 720 27.50 -1.81 14.95
N ILE A 721 28.42 -1.33 14.11
CA ILE A 721 28.71 -1.90 12.80
C ILE A 721 30.15 -2.40 12.81
N TRP A 722 30.44 -3.57 12.25
CA TRP A 722 31.82 -4.02 12.04
C TRP A 722 31.92 -5.09 10.95
N VAL A 723 33.13 -5.28 10.41
CA VAL A 723 33.44 -6.19 9.30
C VAL A 723 34.47 -7.22 9.76
N LYS A 724 34.23 -8.50 9.43
CA LYS A 724 35.15 -9.62 9.69
C LYS A 724 35.23 -10.54 8.47
N GLU A 725 36.29 -11.33 8.38
CA GLU A 725 36.39 -12.37 7.35
C GLU A 725 35.31 -13.43 7.52
N LEU A 726 34.85 -14.03 6.42
CA LEU A 726 33.79 -15.04 6.45
C LEU A 726 34.14 -16.25 7.35
N ILE A 727 35.43 -16.58 7.42
CA ILE A 727 35.98 -17.68 8.24
C ILE A 727 36.00 -17.38 9.74
N ASP A 728 35.99 -16.10 10.13
CA ASP A 728 35.87 -15.71 11.54
C ASP A 728 34.39 -15.74 11.94
N THR A 729 34.01 -16.81 12.66
CA THR A 729 32.64 -17.00 13.14
C THR A 729 32.34 -16.26 14.44
N SER A 730 33.33 -15.58 15.05
CA SER A 730 33.15 -14.90 16.33
C SER A 730 32.41 -13.57 16.19
N VAL A 731 31.40 -13.35 17.02
CA VAL A 731 30.60 -12.11 17.08
C VAL A 731 31.19 -11.04 18.01
N THR A 732 32.51 -11.08 18.23
CA THR A 732 33.23 -10.16 19.13
C THR A 732 33.05 -8.71 18.69
N LEU A 733 32.67 -7.86 19.66
CA LEU A 733 32.46 -6.43 19.44
C LEU A 733 33.77 -5.70 19.08
N PRO A 734 33.70 -4.63 18.27
CA PRO A 734 34.87 -3.81 17.96
C PRO A 734 35.39 -3.08 19.21
N THR A 735 36.69 -2.80 19.22
CA THR A 735 37.36 -1.96 20.23
C THR A 735 38.17 -0.87 19.54
N PRO A 736 38.58 0.21 20.22
CA PRO A 736 39.44 1.23 19.60
C PRO A 736 40.74 0.65 18.99
N SER A 737 41.29 -0.42 19.58
CA SER A 737 42.46 -1.14 19.05
C SER A 737 42.14 -2.11 17.91
N GLN A 738 40.89 -2.55 17.79
CA GLN A 738 40.42 -3.48 16.76
C GLN A 738 39.05 -3.01 16.26
N PRO A 739 39.01 -1.94 15.45
CA PRO A 739 37.76 -1.31 15.03
C PRO A 739 36.96 -2.14 14.03
N PHE A 740 37.61 -3.15 13.42
CA PHE A 740 37.00 -4.06 12.43
C PHE A 740 36.28 -3.28 11.33
N ASN A 741 36.99 -2.36 10.67
CA ASN A 741 36.44 -1.43 9.68
C ASN A 741 37.10 -1.58 8.31
N THR A 742 37.80 -2.68 8.05
CA THR A 742 38.41 -2.96 6.75
C THR A 742 37.50 -3.86 5.91
N LEU A 743 37.11 -3.36 4.75
CA LEU A 743 36.34 -4.09 3.74
C LEU A 743 37.29 -4.47 2.60
N ASP A 744 37.56 -5.75 2.45
CA ASP A 744 38.37 -6.32 1.38
C ASP A 744 37.48 -6.79 0.24
N THR A 745 37.71 -6.26 -0.96
CA THR A 745 36.90 -6.58 -2.13
C THR A 745 37.25 -7.93 -2.77
N THR A 746 38.37 -8.55 -2.37
CA THR A 746 38.87 -9.81 -2.96
C THR A 746 38.46 -11.05 -2.18
N THR A 747 38.07 -10.88 -0.92
CA THR A 747 37.71 -11.97 -0.02
C THR A 747 36.24 -11.90 0.37
N ASP A 748 35.66 -13.05 0.69
CA ASP A 748 34.33 -13.08 1.27
C ASP A 748 34.42 -12.66 2.75
N GLN A 749 33.54 -11.76 3.14
CA GLN A 749 33.49 -11.17 4.49
C GLN A 749 32.06 -11.22 5.04
N LYS A 750 31.92 -10.92 6.33
CA LYS A 750 30.66 -10.70 7.01
C LYS A 750 30.65 -9.33 7.65
N ILE A 751 29.56 -8.60 7.43
CA ILE A 751 29.28 -7.33 8.10
C ILE A 751 28.29 -7.62 9.22
N TYR A 752 28.67 -7.32 10.44
CA TYR A 752 27.83 -7.47 11.61
C TYR A 752 27.25 -6.12 12.00
N VAL A 753 25.98 -6.15 12.41
CA VAL A 753 25.29 -5.00 12.96
C VAL A 753 24.61 -5.40 14.26
N ARG A 754 24.90 -4.68 15.33
CA ARG A 754 24.24 -4.83 16.62
C ARG A 754 23.05 -3.88 16.70
N VAL A 755 21.88 -4.44 16.99
CA VAL A 755 20.65 -3.69 17.21
C VAL A 755 20.22 -3.87 18.65
N ARG A 756 19.87 -2.77 19.33
CA ARG A 756 19.47 -2.80 20.75
C ARG A 756 18.05 -2.32 20.92
N ASN A 757 17.29 -3.01 21.75
CA ASN A 757 16.03 -2.50 22.26
C ASN A 757 16.28 -1.84 23.62
N ILE A 758 16.30 -0.50 23.63
CA ILE A 758 16.53 0.29 24.85
C ILE A 758 15.22 0.61 25.60
N GLY A 759 14.09 0.05 25.15
CA GLY A 759 12.81 0.17 25.84
C GLY A 759 12.61 -0.86 26.94
N ASN A 760 11.54 -0.65 27.70
CA ASN A 760 11.12 -1.57 28.75
C ASN A 760 10.09 -2.62 28.29
N ARG A 761 9.79 -2.68 26.99
CA ARG A 761 8.96 -3.69 26.34
C ARG A 761 9.73 -4.36 25.22
N GLN A 762 9.31 -5.55 24.80
CA GLN A 762 9.88 -6.21 23.62
C GLN A 762 9.65 -5.37 22.34
N SER A 763 10.56 -5.46 21.37
CA SER A 763 10.42 -4.81 20.08
C SER A 763 9.38 -5.50 19.18
N PHE A 764 9.02 -4.87 18.07
CA PHE A 764 8.15 -5.47 17.08
C PHE A 764 8.96 -6.28 16.06
N LYS A 765 8.34 -7.32 15.50
CA LYS A 765 8.94 -8.19 14.48
C LYS A 765 9.08 -7.51 13.11
N GLU A 766 8.19 -6.58 12.80
CA GLU A 766 8.01 -6.04 11.44
C GLU A 766 9.02 -4.95 11.06
N CYS A 767 10.08 -4.78 11.85
CA CYS A 767 11.18 -3.86 11.59
C CYS A 767 12.28 -4.54 10.76
N ASP A 768 12.84 -3.84 9.78
CA ASP A 768 13.96 -4.30 8.96
C ASP A 768 15.23 -3.54 9.30
N LEU A 769 16.35 -4.25 9.23
CA LEU A 769 17.67 -3.66 9.14
C LEU A 769 18.11 -3.66 7.68
N LYS A 770 18.33 -2.46 7.13
CA LYS A 770 18.86 -2.24 5.79
C LYS A 770 20.31 -1.80 5.87
N LEU A 771 21.17 -2.47 5.09
CA LEU A 771 22.60 -2.19 5.07
C LEU A 771 23.00 -1.66 3.69
N PHE A 772 23.71 -0.55 3.67
CA PHE A 772 24.24 0.06 2.45
C PHE A 772 25.75 0.30 2.56
N VAL A 773 26.43 0.35 1.43
CA VAL A 773 27.76 0.94 1.30
C VAL A 773 27.67 2.22 0.50
N SER A 774 28.28 3.29 1.00
CA SER A 774 28.16 4.63 0.43
C SER A 774 29.51 5.31 0.27
N PHE A 775 29.68 6.03 -0.84
CA PHE A 775 30.91 6.75 -1.17
C PHE A 775 30.70 8.27 -1.23
N THR A 776 31.60 9.05 -0.66
CA THR A 776 31.47 10.52 -0.65
C THR A 776 32.82 11.19 -0.46
N ASP A 777 32.97 12.39 -1.01
CA ASP A 777 34.15 13.24 -0.79
C ASP A 777 34.10 13.94 0.58
N ASP A 778 32.93 13.92 1.24
CA ASP A 778 32.75 14.47 2.56
C ASP A 778 33.37 13.56 3.64
N VAL A 779 34.22 14.15 4.48
CA VAL A 779 34.78 13.49 5.67
C VAL A 779 33.75 13.35 6.79
N ASN A 780 32.66 14.12 6.72
CA ASN A 780 31.61 14.10 7.72
C ASN A 780 30.19 14.12 7.12
N PRO A 781 29.87 13.16 6.25
CA PRO A 781 28.65 13.18 5.46
C PRO A 781 27.40 13.12 6.32
N ASN A 782 26.42 13.93 5.93
CA ASN A 782 25.11 13.97 6.58
C ASN A 782 24.14 12.87 6.09
N PHE A 783 24.47 12.13 5.02
CA PHE A 783 23.65 11.06 4.40
C PHE A 783 22.13 11.31 4.50
N PRO A 784 21.59 12.31 3.77
CA PRO A 784 20.17 12.64 3.80
C PRO A 784 19.31 11.42 3.40
N PHE A 785 18.19 11.21 4.07
CA PHE A 785 17.32 10.05 3.99
C PHE A 785 15.86 10.50 3.72
N PRO A 786 15.02 9.76 2.98
CA PRO A 786 15.34 8.59 2.15
C PRO A 786 15.77 8.95 0.72
N ASP A 787 15.55 10.18 0.27
CA ASP A 787 15.53 10.59 -1.16
C ASP A 787 16.90 10.59 -1.88
N LYS A 788 17.98 10.09 -1.27
CA LYS A 788 19.35 10.08 -1.85
C LYS A 788 20.11 8.76 -1.67
N TRP A 789 19.38 7.68 -1.40
CA TRP A 789 19.97 6.41 -0.95
C TRP A 789 20.15 5.35 -2.02
N PHE A 790 19.67 5.59 -3.25
CA PHE A 790 19.66 4.58 -4.30
C PHE A 790 20.28 5.09 -5.61
N HIS A 791 21.13 4.26 -6.22
CA HIS A 791 21.81 4.57 -7.48
C HIS A 791 20.87 4.47 -8.70
N ASN A 792 21.03 5.39 -9.67
CA ASN A 792 20.36 5.35 -10.97
C ASN A 792 21.32 4.75 -12.01
N ILE A 793 21.00 3.59 -12.56
CA ILE A 793 21.75 2.98 -13.68
C ILE A 793 21.05 3.34 -14.99
N ASP A 794 21.56 4.32 -15.74
CA ASP A 794 20.99 4.66 -17.03
C ASP A 794 21.25 3.53 -18.05
N VAL A 795 20.21 2.80 -18.43
CA VAL A 795 20.27 1.65 -19.37
C VAL A 795 19.97 2.05 -20.81
N ALA A 796 19.80 3.34 -21.10
CA ALA A 796 19.45 3.80 -22.44
C ALA A 796 20.65 4.00 -23.39
N ASN A 797 21.86 4.18 -22.86
CA ASN A 797 23.07 4.36 -23.64
C ASN A 797 24.15 3.42 -23.08
N GLU A 798 24.78 2.61 -23.94
CA GLU A 798 26.04 1.91 -23.62
C GLU A 798 27.22 2.90 -23.49
N ASP A 799 27.00 4.06 -22.87
CA ASP A 799 27.99 5.14 -22.77
C ASP A 799 28.08 5.62 -21.31
N PRO A 800 29.23 5.46 -20.63
CA PRO A 800 29.40 5.67 -19.18
C PRO A 800 29.63 7.15 -18.85
N ILE A 801 28.83 8.06 -19.40
CA ILE A 801 28.94 9.49 -19.06
C ILE A 801 28.02 9.82 -17.90
N ILE A 802 28.62 9.69 -16.72
CA ILE A 802 28.14 10.16 -15.42
C ILE A 802 27.91 11.68 -15.50
N ASN A 803 26.65 12.09 -15.64
CA ASN A 803 26.31 13.50 -15.51
C ASN A 803 26.24 13.87 -14.02
N SER A 804 27.06 14.84 -13.64
CA SER A 804 27.67 15.05 -12.34
C SER A 804 26.87 15.94 -11.37
N THR A 805 25.55 15.81 -11.33
CA THR A 805 24.70 16.67 -10.47
C THR A 805 23.59 15.97 -9.67
N LEU A 806 23.55 14.63 -9.63
CA LEU A 806 22.62 13.89 -8.75
C LEU A 806 23.40 13.04 -7.73
N HIS A 807 23.13 13.27 -6.45
CA HIS A 807 23.84 12.76 -5.26
C HIS A 807 23.59 11.25 -4.98
N ASN A 808 23.93 10.36 -5.91
CA ASN A 808 23.67 8.92 -5.79
C ASN A 808 24.97 8.11 -5.68
N ASN A 809 25.47 7.83 -4.47
CA ASN A 809 26.68 7.01 -4.26
C ASN A 809 26.49 5.87 -3.23
N SER A 810 25.24 5.49 -2.93
CA SER A 810 24.90 4.45 -1.94
C SER A 810 24.37 3.18 -2.62
N ILE A 811 24.75 2.02 -2.11
CA ILE A 811 24.45 0.70 -2.70
C ILE A 811 23.91 -0.22 -1.62
N LEU A 812 22.75 -0.82 -1.86
CA LEU A 812 22.13 -1.76 -0.94
C LEU A 812 22.91 -3.08 -0.92
N ILE A 813 23.37 -3.49 0.27
CA ILE A 813 24.03 -4.78 0.51
C ILE A 813 23.00 -5.85 0.83
N GLY A 814 21.98 -5.50 1.61
CA GLY A 814 20.89 -6.41 1.92
C GLY A 814 19.90 -5.84 2.92
N ILE A 815 18.82 -6.58 3.10
CA ILE A 815 17.75 -6.29 4.05
C ILE A 815 17.54 -7.56 4.88
N LYS A 816 17.45 -7.41 6.21
CA LYS A 816 17.10 -8.50 7.12
C LYS A 816 16.04 -8.04 8.11
N GLU A 817 15.02 -8.86 8.33
CA GLU A 817 14.04 -8.64 9.39
C GLU A 817 14.75 -8.70 10.75
N ILE A 818 14.40 -7.77 11.64
CA ILE A 818 14.92 -7.71 13.00
C ILE A 818 14.04 -8.62 13.85
N PRO A 819 14.60 -9.66 14.50
CA PRO A 819 13.80 -10.50 15.38
C PRO A 819 13.26 -9.69 16.57
N ILE A 820 12.23 -10.19 17.23
CA ILE A 820 11.75 -9.57 18.48
C ILE A 820 12.89 -9.55 19.49
N ILE A 821 13.29 -8.36 19.89
CA ILE A 821 14.33 -8.11 20.87
C ILE A 821 13.63 -7.87 22.21
N PRO A 822 13.89 -8.67 23.26
CA PRO A 822 13.36 -8.41 24.60
C PRO A 822 13.70 -7.01 25.10
N ALA A 823 12.94 -6.53 26.08
CA ALA A 823 13.21 -5.26 26.75
C ALA A 823 14.66 -5.19 27.26
N ASN A 824 15.33 -4.06 27.03
CA ASN A 824 16.73 -3.84 27.43
C ASN A 824 17.73 -4.90 26.93
N SER A 825 17.45 -5.53 25.80
CA SER A 825 18.29 -6.57 25.19
C SER A 825 18.86 -6.11 23.84
N GLU A 826 19.77 -6.90 23.29
CA GLU A 826 20.35 -6.68 21.97
C GLU A 826 20.39 -7.95 21.13
N VAL A 827 20.52 -7.77 19.81
CA VAL A 827 20.74 -8.84 18.84
C VAL A 827 21.83 -8.42 17.86
N ILE A 828 22.58 -9.39 17.34
CA ILE A 828 23.59 -9.18 16.31
C ILE A 828 23.10 -9.83 15.02
N ILE A 829 22.99 -9.03 13.97
CA ILE A 829 22.55 -9.44 12.64
C ILE A 829 23.75 -9.35 11.70
N SER A 830 24.05 -10.42 10.98
CA SER A 830 25.15 -10.45 10.00
C SER A 830 24.66 -10.41 8.57
N PHE A 831 25.35 -9.68 7.70
CA PHE A 831 25.19 -9.69 6.25
C PHE A 831 26.43 -10.31 5.63
N GLU A 832 26.24 -11.14 4.60
CA GLU A 832 27.38 -11.66 3.83
C GLU A 832 27.78 -10.60 2.81
N TRP A 833 29.08 -10.34 2.77
CA TRP A 833 29.74 -9.58 1.73
C TRP A 833 30.52 -10.58 0.88
N LYS A 834 30.02 -10.87 -0.32
CA LYS A 834 30.77 -11.71 -1.27
C LYS A 834 31.74 -10.83 -2.04
N ASN A 835 32.89 -11.39 -2.40
CA ASN A 835 33.89 -10.69 -3.20
C ASN A 835 33.26 -9.99 -4.42
N ILE A 836 33.82 -8.83 -4.76
CA ILE A 836 33.28 -7.98 -5.82
C ILE A 836 33.42 -8.69 -7.17
N SER A 837 32.30 -9.11 -7.78
CA SER A 837 32.27 -9.64 -9.15
C SER A 837 32.26 -8.52 -10.21
N ASP A 838 32.46 -8.88 -11.49
CA ASP A 838 32.46 -7.96 -12.66
C ASP A 838 31.25 -7.00 -12.76
N SER A 839 30.19 -7.26 -12.00
CA SER A 839 28.97 -6.43 -11.89
C SER A 839 29.19 -5.05 -11.25
N TRP A 840 30.30 -4.82 -10.53
CA TRP A 840 30.65 -3.52 -9.94
C TRP A 840 31.60 -2.69 -10.82
N SER A 841 31.83 -3.15 -12.05
CA SER A 841 32.66 -2.48 -13.07
C SER A 841 32.02 -1.21 -13.66
N SER A 842 31.19 -0.51 -12.89
CA SER A 842 30.61 0.81 -13.21
C SER A 842 31.02 1.88 -12.19
N PHE A 843 31.73 1.51 -11.11
CA PHE A 843 32.06 2.39 -9.97
C PHE A 843 33.43 3.07 -10.05
N TRP A 844 33.95 3.29 -11.26
CA TRP A 844 35.29 3.86 -11.52
C TRP A 844 35.49 5.28 -10.97
N ASN A 845 34.41 6.02 -10.72
CA ASN A 845 34.47 7.42 -10.28
C ASN A 845 34.50 7.59 -8.74
N VAL A 846 34.72 6.51 -7.97
CA VAL A 846 34.82 6.60 -6.49
C VAL A 846 36.20 6.26 -5.94
N LEU A 847 37.22 6.12 -6.81
CA LEU A 847 38.62 5.79 -6.51
C LEU A 847 39.29 6.62 -5.40
N ASN A 848 38.80 7.84 -5.14
CA ASN A 848 39.32 8.76 -4.13
C ASN A 848 38.30 9.16 -3.05
N LYS A 849 37.12 8.52 -3.04
CA LYS A 849 36.04 8.84 -2.11
C LYS A 849 36.21 8.09 -0.79
N LYS A 850 35.71 8.69 0.29
CA LYS A 850 35.55 8.03 1.58
C LYS A 850 34.38 7.07 1.51
N ALA A 851 34.55 5.89 2.09
CA ALA A 851 33.56 4.83 2.10
C ALA A 851 32.95 4.65 3.50
N TYR A 852 31.65 4.38 3.53
CA TYR A 852 30.89 4.22 4.76
C TYR A 852 29.95 3.03 4.61
N ILE A 853 29.77 2.25 5.67
CA ILE A 853 28.64 1.35 5.81
C ILE A 853 27.51 2.14 6.49
N LEU A 854 26.33 2.20 5.87
CA LEU A 854 25.13 2.75 6.47
C LEU A 854 24.23 1.62 6.96
N ALA A 855 23.75 1.74 8.19
CA ALA A 855 22.77 0.84 8.76
C ALA A 855 21.51 1.64 9.10
N HIS A 856 20.36 1.19 8.60
CA HIS A 856 19.07 1.82 8.81
C HIS A 856 18.05 0.82 9.34
N ILE A 857 17.46 1.12 10.50
CA ILE A 857 16.32 0.41 11.05
C ILE A 857 15.06 1.05 10.48
N ALA A 858 14.27 0.29 9.76
CA ALA A 858 13.03 0.74 9.13
C ALA A 858 11.82 -0.04 9.66
N PRO A 859 10.62 0.56 9.72
CA PRO A 859 10.39 1.99 9.59
C PRO A 859 10.92 2.79 10.80
N PHE A 860 11.10 4.09 10.58
CA PHE A 860 11.44 5.06 11.61
C PHE A 860 10.32 5.21 12.65
N ASP A 861 10.64 5.14 13.93
CA ASP A 861 9.70 5.06 15.07
C ASP A 861 9.91 6.15 16.15
N GLY A 862 10.67 7.20 15.83
CA GLY A 862 10.89 8.35 16.73
C GLY A 862 9.88 9.50 16.58
N THR A 863 10.04 10.58 17.35
CA THR A 863 9.18 11.77 17.23
C THR A 863 9.47 12.58 15.95
N GLN A 864 8.68 13.63 15.67
CA GLN A 864 8.92 14.51 14.51
C GLN A 864 10.27 15.24 14.58
N THR A 865 10.79 15.50 15.78
CA THR A 865 12.10 16.13 15.96
C THR A 865 13.25 15.13 15.87
N ASP A 866 12.97 13.83 16.03
CA ASP A 866 13.95 12.76 15.90
C ASP A 866 14.10 12.28 14.45
N ILE A 867 13.20 12.69 13.54
CA ILE A 867 13.29 12.35 12.13
C ILE A 867 14.04 13.45 11.40
N SER A 868 15.24 13.12 10.93
CA SER A 868 16.04 14.04 10.13
C SER A 868 16.28 13.44 8.76
N LEU A 869 15.63 14.06 7.78
CA LEU A 869 15.77 13.71 6.36
C LEU A 869 17.03 14.28 5.74
N THR A 870 17.68 15.21 6.43
CA THR A 870 18.82 15.96 5.88
C THR A 870 20.13 15.71 6.64
N ASN A 871 20.08 15.07 7.81
CA ASN A 871 21.24 14.84 8.67
C ASN A 871 21.11 13.59 9.55
N ILE A 872 21.96 12.60 9.29
CA ILE A 872 22.11 11.34 10.03
C ILE A 872 22.27 11.52 11.55
N ARG A 873 22.95 12.57 12.02
CA ARG A 873 23.22 12.81 13.45
C ARG A 873 21.97 13.00 14.29
N ASN A 874 20.90 13.42 13.64
CA ASN A 874 19.62 13.70 14.27
C ASN A 874 18.65 12.53 14.12
N ASN A 875 19.04 11.42 13.48
CA ASN A 875 18.17 10.28 13.17
C ASN A 875 18.53 9.05 14.01
N LYS A 876 17.67 8.67 14.97
CA LYS A 876 17.94 7.59 15.93
C LYS A 876 17.95 6.17 15.36
N ASN A 877 17.37 5.97 14.18
CA ASN A 877 17.28 4.67 13.53
C ASN A 877 18.31 4.53 12.39
N LEU A 878 19.22 5.49 12.26
CA LEU A 878 20.18 5.56 11.17
C LEU A 878 21.57 5.88 11.72
N THR A 879 22.55 5.04 11.43
CA THR A 879 23.96 5.30 11.77
C THR A 879 24.90 4.86 10.67
N CYS A 880 26.17 5.23 10.77
CA CYS A 880 27.18 4.86 9.80
C CYS A 880 28.50 4.45 10.44
N LYS A 881 29.30 3.73 9.67
CA LYS A 881 30.67 3.39 10.02
C LYS A 881 31.62 3.73 8.87
N PRO A 882 32.61 4.60 9.09
CA PRO A 882 33.70 4.81 8.14
C PRO A 882 34.46 3.50 7.96
N ILE A 883 34.69 3.11 6.72
CA ILE A 883 35.43 1.89 6.39
C ILE A 883 36.63 2.19 5.49
N ASN A 884 37.67 1.39 5.66
CA ASN A 884 38.81 1.32 4.76
C ASN A 884 38.51 0.25 3.72
N VAL A 885 38.36 0.64 2.46
CA VAL A 885 38.15 -0.33 1.38
C VAL A 885 39.50 -0.66 0.75
N THR A 886 39.90 -1.92 0.85
CA THR A 886 41.16 -2.43 0.27
C THR A 886 40.87 -3.15 -1.03
N HIS A 887 41.82 -3.11 -1.98
CA HIS A 887 41.71 -3.74 -3.30
C HIS A 887 40.57 -3.21 -4.20
N PHE A 888 40.05 -2.02 -3.90
CA PHE A 888 39.01 -1.35 -4.70
C PHE A 888 39.47 -1.02 -6.13
N ASN A 889 40.79 -0.98 -6.37
CA ASN A 889 41.39 -0.48 -7.60
C ASN A 889 42.35 -1.50 -8.20
N SER A 890 41.94 -2.10 -9.31
CA SER A 890 42.89 -2.75 -10.19
C SER A 890 42.44 -2.72 -11.65
N PHE A 891 41.87 -1.65 -12.22
CA PHE A 891 41.63 -1.63 -13.68
C PHE A 891 41.90 -0.27 -14.32
N ILE A 892 42.60 -0.24 -15.46
CA ILE A 892 42.70 0.90 -16.38
C ILE A 892 41.74 0.66 -17.55
N LEU A 893 41.03 1.70 -18.00
CA LEU A 893 40.36 1.75 -19.31
C LEU A 893 41.42 2.05 -20.38
N GLY A 894 41.72 1.08 -21.24
CA GLY A 894 42.47 1.35 -22.47
C GLY A 894 41.72 2.34 -23.36
N ALA A 895 42.44 3.08 -24.20
CA ALA A 895 41.83 3.98 -25.20
C ALA A 895 40.93 3.26 -26.23
N ASP A 896 40.93 1.91 -26.21
CA ASP A 896 40.13 0.99 -27.01
C ASP A 896 38.96 0.35 -26.24
N GLY A 897 38.73 0.74 -24.98
CA GLY A 897 37.68 0.19 -24.12
C GLY A 897 38.02 -1.16 -23.47
N THR A 898 39.25 -1.66 -23.59
CA THR A 898 39.65 -2.91 -22.92
C THR A 898 39.89 -2.70 -21.42
N LYS A 899 39.34 -3.61 -20.60
CA LYS A 899 39.46 -3.63 -19.14
C LYS A 899 40.64 -4.53 -18.75
N THR A 900 41.74 -3.99 -18.22
CA THR A 900 42.90 -4.80 -17.78
C THR A 900 43.14 -4.70 -16.28
N LYS A 901 43.24 -5.86 -15.61
CA LYS A 901 43.53 -5.95 -14.17
C LYS A 901 44.94 -5.40 -13.87
N LEU A 902 45.10 -4.38 -13.03
CA LEU A 902 46.38 -4.06 -12.41
C LEU A 902 46.66 -5.13 -11.34
N PRO A 903 47.82 -5.81 -11.36
CA PRO A 903 48.28 -6.50 -10.17
C PRO A 903 48.37 -5.47 -9.04
N GLU A 904 47.92 -5.85 -7.84
CA GLU A 904 48.07 -5.08 -6.61
C GLU A 904 49.46 -4.42 -6.55
N ASP A 905 49.51 -3.11 -6.35
CA ASP A 905 50.74 -2.42 -5.94
C ASP A 905 51.08 -2.88 -4.51
N VAL A 906 51.58 -4.11 -4.39
CA VAL A 906 52.21 -4.58 -3.15
C VAL A 906 53.62 -3.99 -3.13
N TYR A 907 53.74 -2.78 -2.58
CA TYR A 907 55.01 -2.33 -2.05
C TYR A 907 55.19 -2.99 -0.68
N ASN A 908 55.85 -4.15 -0.65
CA ASN A 908 56.32 -4.73 0.60
C ASN A 908 57.45 -3.85 1.18
N LEU A 909 57.09 -2.84 1.95
CA LEU A 909 58.02 -2.10 2.79
C LEU A 909 58.18 -2.84 4.11
N THR A 910 59.05 -3.85 4.13
CA THR A 910 59.50 -4.46 5.39
C THR A 910 60.70 -3.67 5.92
N ALA A 911 60.46 -2.51 6.52
CA ALA A 911 61.44 -1.87 7.37
C ALA A 911 61.10 -2.22 8.83
N ASN A 912 61.70 -3.29 9.35
CA ASN A 912 61.81 -3.42 10.80
C ASN A 912 62.60 -2.21 11.33
N PRO A 913 62.24 -1.61 12.48
CA PRO A 913 63.07 -0.59 13.10
C PRO A 913 64.37 -1.28 13.56
N ILE A 914 65.46 -1.09 12.82
CA ILE A 914 66.78 -1.66 13.14
C ILE A 914 67.85 -0.58 12.95
N GLU A 915 68.73 -0.50 13.95
CA GLU A 915 69.94 0.33 14.04
C GLU A 915 70.76 0.40 12.74
N VAL A 916 71.25 1.61 12.44
CA VAL A 916 71.94 1.99 11.22
C VAL A 916 73.37 1.45 11.14
N SER A 917 73.57 0.46 10.27
CA SER A 917 74.76 0.15 9.45
C SER A 917 74.57 -1.19 8.69
N LYS A 918 73.34 -1.52 8.27
CA LYS A 918 73.02 -2.78 7.57
C LYS A 918 72.38 -2.50 6.22
N SER A 919 72.75 -3.31 5.23
CA SER A 919 72.13 -3.28 3.90
C SER A 919 70.67 -3.71 3.97
N PHE A 920 69.80 -3.07 3.20
CA PHE A 920 68.43 -3.51 2.98
C PHE A 920 68.10 -3.57 1.49
N ILE A 921 67.31 -4.57 1.12
CA ILE A 921 66.91 -4.80 -0.27
C ILE A 921 65.56 -4.13 -0.49
N PHE A 922 65.42 -3.49 -1.65
CA PHE A 922 64.19 -2.91 -2.13
C PHE A 922 63.78 -3.60 -3.43
N GLU A 923 62.56 -4.11 -3.47
CA GLU A 923 62.04 -4.87 -4.61
C GLU A 923 60.78 -4.22 -5.16
N ILE A 924 60.77 -3.95 -6.47
CA ILE A 924 59.58 -3.58 -7.24
C ILE A 924 59.30 -4.71 -8.20
N SER A 925 58.10 -5.26 -8.16
CA SER A 925 57.68 -6.25 -9.14
C SER A 925 56.74 -5.64 -10.17
N ASN A 926 56.74 -6.20 -11.38
CA ASN A 926 55.76 -5.90 -12.44
C ASN A 926 55.73 -4.45 -12.91
N ILE A 927 56.88 -3.76 -12.97
CA ILE A 927 56.97 -2.43 -13.59
C ILE A 927 57.08 -2.56 -15.11
N LEU A 928 56.27 -1.80 -15.85
CA LEU A 928 56.36 -1.74 -17.31
C LEU A 928 57.74 -1.20 -17.71
N GLU A 929 58.44 -1.88 -18.62
CA GLU A 929 59.82 -1.57 -19.01
C GLU A 929 60.00 -0.11 -19.46
N SER A 930 58.98 0.46 -20.13
CA SER A 930 58.98 1.87 -20.55
C SER A 930 58.93 2.87 -19.39
N ARG A 931 58.42 2.48 -18.21
CA ARG A 931 58.34 3.33 -17.00
C ARG A 931 59.56 3.21 -16.09
N LEU A 932 60.49 2.29 -16.36
CA LEU A 932 61.73 2.16 -15.57
C LEU A 932 62.56 3.44 -15.53
N ASN A 933 62.51 4.26 -16.59
CA ASN A 933 63.25 5.53 -16.67
C ASN A 933 62.59 6.67 -15.86
N ALA A 934 61.34 6.47 -15.42
CA ALA A 934 60.61 7.44 -14.61
C ALA A 934 60.76 7.17 -13.10
N LEU A 935 61.17 5.96 -12.70
CA LEU A 935 61.38 5.58 -11.31
C LEU A 935 62.47 6.44 -10.64
N LYS A 936 62.11 7.04 -9.51
CA LYS A 936 62.97 7.91 -8.68
C LYS A 936 62.85 7.52 -7.21
N PHE A 937 64.00 7.43 -6.57
CA PHE A 937 64.17 7.26 -5.13
C PHE A 937 64.69 8.57 -4.54
N THR A 938 63.92 9.20 -3.67
CA THR A 938 64.32 10.44 -3.00
C THR A 938 64.68 10.13 -1.56
N PHE A 939 65.89 10.47 -1.14
CA PHE A 939 66.38 10.34 0.23
C PHE A 939 66.55 11.73 0.83
N ILE A 940 66.01 11.96 2.02
CA ILE A 940 66.04 13.24 2.72
C ILE A 940 66.65 13.03 4.10
N LYS A 941 67.79 13.65 4.35
CA LYS A 941 68.47 13.70 5.65
C LYS A 941 68.05 14.95 6.40
N LYS A 942 67.64 14.79 7.65
CA LYS A 942 67.14 15.88 8.51
C LYS A 942 67.85 15.89 9.85
N ASN A 943 67.96 17.07 10.43
CA ASN A 943 68.34 17.22 11.83
C ASN A 943 67.16 16.83 12.72
N ARG A 944 67.34 15.86 13.62
CA ARG A 944 66.25 15.30 14.43
C ARG A 944 65.68 16.31 15.43
N ALA A 945 66.50 17.23 15.94
CA ALA A 945 66.07 18.20 16.96
C ALA A 945 65.33 19.41 16.35
N SER A 946 65.76 19.89 15.18
CA SER A 946 65.17 21.08 14.55
C SER A 946 64.20 20.75 13.40
N GLY A 947 64.18 19.52 12.91
CA GLY A 947 63.42 19.10 11.72
C GLY A 947 63.95 19.70 10.41
N ALA A 948 65.05 20.46 10.45
CA ALA A 948 65.62 21.10 9.27
C ALA A 948 66.18 20.05 8.31
N ILE A 949 65.84 20.19 7.02
CA ILE A 949 66.39 19.35 5.96
C ILE A 949 67.86 19.74 5.75
N GLU A 950 68.76 18.79 5.99
CA GLU A 950 70.19 18.99 5.79
C GLU A 950 70.61 18.63 4.36
N GLN A 951 70.01 17.60 3.76
CA GLN A 951 70.31 17.19 2.39
C GLN A 951 69.21 16.35 1.77
N THR A 952 68.94 16.54 0.47
CA THR A 952 68.07 15.67 -0.33
C THR A 952 68.86 15.10 -1.50
N VAL A 953 68.75 13.80 -1.75
CA VAL A 953 69.44 13.09 -2.83
C VAL A 953 68.45 12.21 -3.58
N ILE A 954 68.51 12.24 -4.91
CA ILE A 954 67.62 11.46 -5.78
C ILE A 954 68.43 10.42 -6.53
N TYR A 955 68.06 9.14 -6.44
CA TYR A 955 68.59 8.06 -7.26
C TYR A 955 67.56 7.62 -8.28
N LYS A 956 67.92 7.56 -9.56
CA LYS A 956 67.00 7.21 -10.64
C LYS A 956 67.71 6.51 -11.78
N LYS A 957 66.93 5.90 -12.68
CA LYS A 957 67.46 5.35 -13.93
C LYS A 957 67.59 6.46 -14.96
N THR A 958 68.79 6.63 -15.52
CA THR A 958 69.05 7.56 -16.62
C THR A 958 69.62 6.77 -17.80
N GLY A 959 68.81 6.58 -18.84
CA GLY A 959 69.17 5.70 -19.96
C GLY A 959 69.29 4.24 -19.53
N THR A 960 70.44 3.60 -19.77
CA THR A 960 70.70 2.21 -19.37
C THR A 960 71.31 2.05 -17.97
N SER A 961 71.66 3.16 -17.30
CA SER A 961 72.39 3.14 -16.03
C SER A 961 71.56 3.75 -14.90
N TRP A 962 71.71 3.21 -13.69
CA TRP A 962 71.15 3.80 -12.47
C TRP A 962 72.18 4.70 -11.81
N GLY A 963 71.76 5.88 -11.34
CA GLY A 963 72.67 6.85 -10.76
C GLY A 963 71.95 7.94 -9.98
N PHE A 964 72.71 8.68 -9.17
CA PHE A 964 72.19 9.86 -8.50
C PHE A 964 72.01 11.01 -9.50
N ASP A 965 70.88 11.71 -9.40
CA ASP A 965 70.43 12.72 -10.38
C ASP A 965 71.38 13.93 -10.45
N VAL A 966 71.92 14.37 -9.31
CA VAL A 966 73.00 15.39 -9.26
C VAL A 966 73.74 15.35 -7.91
N ALA A 967 75.00 15.80 -7.92
CA ALA A 967 75.86 15.97 -6.75
C ALA A 967 75.25 16.93 -5.69
N PRO A 968 75.53 16.75 -4.38
CA PRO A 968 76.59 15.91 -3.84
C PRO A 968 76.15 14.43 -3.77
N THR A 969 77.04 13.53 -4.19
CA THR A 969 76.94 12.12 -3.82
C THR A 969 76.92 12.05 -2.31
N ALA A 970 75.77 11.71 -1.72
CA ALA A 970 75.67 11.50 -0.29
C ALA A 970 76.60 10.35 0.11
N ASP A 971 77.62 10.65 0.88
CA ASP A 971 78.47 9.67 1.56
C ASP A 971 77.69 8.82 2.57
N TRP A 972 76.53 9.33 3.01
CA TRP A 972 75.58 8.66 3.90
C TRP A 972 74.55 7.76 3.19
N VAL A 973 74.52 7.71 1.84
CA VAL A 973 73.70 6.75 1.07
C VAL A 973 74.56 6.07 0.01
N LYS A 974 74.79 4.77 0.18
CA LYS A 974 75.45 3.94 -0.83
C LYS A 974 74.43 2.98 -1.44
N ILE A 975 74.44 2.88 -2.76
CA ILE A 975 73.57 1.97 -3.52
C ILE A 975 74.47 1.02 -4.26
N GLU A 976 74.34 -0.27 -3.99
CA GLU A 976 75.06 -1.29 -4.75
C GLU A 976 74.37 -1.51 -6.11
N PRO A 977 75.11 -1.89 -7.17
CA PRO A 977 74.52 -2.08 -8.49
C PRO A 977 73.39 -3.12 -8.46
N VAL A 978 72.36 -2.88 -9.28
CA VAL A 978 71.11 -3.64 -9.40
C VAL A 978 71.32 -5.13 -9.22
N ILE A 979 70.69 -5.73 -8.21
CA ILE A 979 70.84 -7.16 -7.88
C ILE A 979 70.25 -8.02 -9.01
N SER A 980 69.11 -7.62 -9.59
CA SER A 980 68.54 -8.25 -10.79
C SER A 980 67.43 -7.41 -11.43
N ILE A 981 67.36 -7.41 -12.76
CA ILE A 981 66.14 -7.08 -13.52
C ILE A 981 65.67 -8.36 -14.20
N THR A 982 64.54 -8.92 -13.79
CA THR A 982 64.02 -10.17 -14.36
C THR A 982 62.70 -9.92 -15.08
N ASP A 983 62.42 -10.73 -16.10
CA ASP A 983 61.09 -10.72 -16.72
C ASP A 983 60.07 -11.21 -15.69
N SER A 984 58.94 -10.51 -15.63
CA SER A 984 57.81 -10.93 -14.82
C SER A 984 57.24 -12.25 -15.34
N ILE A 985 56.71 -13.09 -14.44
CA ILE A 985 56.03 -14.36 -14.77
C ILE A 985 54.68 -14.10 -15.49
N LEU A 986 54.21 -12.85 -15.51
CA LEU A 986 53.05 -12.43 -16.29
C LEU A 986 53.35 -12.55 -17.79
N SER A 987 52.45 -13.18 -18.55
CA SER A 987 52.62 -13.57 -19.96
C SER A 987 52.72 -12.42 -20.99
N SER A 988 53.17 -11.24 -20.57
CA SER A 988 53.45 -10.08 -21.43
C SER A 988 54.93 -9.69 -21.30
N PRO A 989 55.72 -9.70 -22.38
CA PRO A 989 57.18 -9.59 -22.35
C PRO A 989 57.74 -8.23 -21.88
N ASN A 990 56.86 -7.26 -21.56
CA ASN A 990 57.24 -5.87 -21.30
C ASN A 990 57.24 -5.49 -19.81
N TYR A 991 57.05 -6.44 -18.90
CA TYR A 991 57.05 -6.17 -17.45
C TYR A 991 58.30 -6.74 -16.78
N LYS A 992 58.94 -5.94 -15.94
CA LYS A 992 60.18 -6.28 -15.23
C LYS A 992 59.97 -6.28 -13.72
N ASN A 993 60.71 -7.10 -13.02
CA ASN A 993 60.95 -6.97 -11.59
C ASN A 993 62.33 -6.33 -11.37
N VAL A 994 62.47 -5.42 -10.42
CA VAL A 994 63.70 -4.68 -10.11
C VAL A 994 64.03 -4.87 -8.64
N SER A 995 65.24 -5.35 -8.34
CA SER A 995 65.75 -5.49 -6.97
C SER A 995 67.03 -4.67 -6.79
N LEU A 996 67.08 -3.82 -5.76
CA LEU A 996 68.16 -2.86 -5.47
C LEU A 996 68.62 -3.01 -4.01
N ASN A 997 69.93 -2.97 -3.76
CA ASN A 997 70.47 -2.98 -2.39
C ASN A 997 70.85 -1.55 -1.96
N PHE A 998 70.38 -1.15 -0.79
CA PHE A 998 70.65 0.15 -0.20
C PHE A 998 71.44 0.00 1.10
N ILE A 999 72.38 0.92 1.33
CA ILE A 999 73.15 1.03 2.57
C ILE A 999 73.11 2.50 3.01
N LEU A 1000 72.61 2.75 4.22
CA LEU A 1000 72.58 4.08 4.84
C LEU A 1000 73.63 4.18 5.94
N THR A 1001 74.33 5.31 6.01
CA THR A 1001 75.37 5.60 7.02
C THR A 1001 75.10 6.96 7.67
N ILE A 1002 74.36 7.00 8.78
CA ILE A 1002 74.01 8.24 9.50
C ILE A 1002 74.26 8.12 11.00
N ASP A 1003 74.51 9.25 11.66
CA ASP A 1003 74.52 9.35 13.13
C ASP A 1003 73.09 9.62 13.63
N GLU A 1004 72.40 8.57 14.07
CA GLU A 1004 70.98 8.63 14.46
C GLU A 1004 70.71 9.45 15.71
N THR A 1005 71.74 9.78 16.50
CA THR A 1005 71.58 10.61 17.70
C THR A 1005 71.32 12.07 17.37
N VAL A 1006 71.75 12.51 16.18
CA VAL A 1006 71.62 13.89 15.70
C VAL A 1006 70.73 13.97 14.45
N LEU A 1007 70.68 12.90 13.65
CA LEU A 1007 70.12 12.92 12.30
C LEU A 1007 69.07 11.83 12.09
N GLU A 1008 68.17 12.05 11.15
CA GLU A 1008 67.23 11.05 10.65
C GLU A 1008 67.18 11.07 9.12
N VAL A 1009 66.82 9.93 8.52
CA VAL A 1009 66.64 9.81 7.07
C VAL A 1009 65.24 9.32 6.77
N THR A 1010 64.55 10.07 5.91
CA THR A 1010 63.29 9.65 5.30
C THR A 1010 63.52 9.40 3.81
N TYR A 1011 62.87 8.39 3.24
CA TYR A 1011 62.96 8.14 1.81
C TYR A 1011 61.56 8.01 1.20
N ASP A 1012 61.47 8.32 -0.09
CA ASP A 1012 60.24 8.29 -0.89
C ASP A 1012 60.53 7.67 -2.26
N VAL A 1013 59.56 6.94 -2.80
CA VAL A 1013 59.67 6.26 -4.10
C VAL A 1013 58.52 6.71 -4.98
N SER A 1014 58.85 7.21 -6.17
CA SER A 1014 57.86 7.71 -7.13
C SER A 1014 58.21 7.24 -8.54
N ILE A 1015 57.18 7.07 -9.39
CA ILE A 1015 57.32 6.69 -10.81
C ILE A 1015 56.67 7.74 -11.68
#